data_AF-W5K3N3-F1
#
_entry.id   AF-W5K3N3-F1
#
_cell.length_a   1.000
_cell.length_b   1.000
_cell.length_c   1.000
_cell.angle_alpha   90.00
_cell.angle_beta   90.00
_cell.angle_gamma   90.00
#
_symmetry.space_group_name_H-M   'P 1'
#
loop_
_entity.id
_entity.type
_entity.pdbx_description
1 polymer ?
#
loop_
_entity_poly.entity_id
_entity_poly.type
_entity_poly.pdbx_seq_one_letter_code
_entity_poly.pdbx_strand_id
1 'polypeptide(L)'
;MAPRKKGPLQTVQKETDDIKKRVDALVRDVNRLGVSEGTESLQRCSELQNTVTATLERLKKLTKAEESAPIGNYEQLKRDEEERLRAQQDRLKALAQKLQPEDNSTEGEEDSAEEDSEEEDESQEEDEEDDVHNDKTKEDAADDEVDETAQNYTARKGIRTYVALSDFTGEEEGDLTVQKGAVLRVLQKNEDGWWLAQDAKGNKGLVPRNYLKVISPHDQGRDTEEEESDEEQGDGKKIAEDKQRTLQNWDTIRRAVTEIDATDVLSAMGAIPPGFRTSTLSRLLEEGTSYRASHYIQPRLSQSELCFKDLQMDPDTGKVHSRSSRVCLTVTLWSCRMIPPPGVGLQVLSRHIRFCAFNGTEVLSNIHTVRATYNPTSPKTWSFSPRMSNMLPCLLDGDCFIRCDSDSPELGILFELGITYIRNSTGERGDLSCGWAFLKLFDENGALIPLRTYELTVHGGTPYEAEADADATSTKRGTSTGVLQQMLLSRKLPKLIVKLKPPKTRVREQLNLLPDTITGCLSTVHLLSLYRQLLADALLLDRVTMQNADLICNAVLATFPGVLDQSDLMDAFRKLWTESESNLKRSEKKDITVLKKHFESVYMSGVFPLLHSAEMPVYFWADENTENQRARLIYSPEHKISRETMLSSSHTHQAFDISQVSYDLLTSAWR
;
A
#
# COMPACT_ATOMS: atom_id res chain seq x y z
N MET A 1 6.03 54.29 -29.74
CA MET A 1 6.89 53.55 -28.79
C MET A 1 6.12 52.33 -28.31
N ALA A 2 6.60 51.12 -28.57
CA ALA A 2 5.97 49.90 -28.06
C ALA A 2 6.09 49.86 -26.51
N PRO A 3 5.06 49.41 -25.78
CA PRO A 3 5.15 49.34 -24.32
C PRO A 3 6.25 48.35 -23.92
N ARG A 4 7.17 48.79 -23.05
CA ARG A 4 8.21 47.93 -22.47
C ARG A 4 7.54 46.71 -21.84
N LYS A 5 7.99 45.49 -22.19
CA LYS A 5 7.53 44.25 -21.54
C LYS A 5 7.74 44.40 -20.03
N LYS A 6 6.65 44.31 -19.27
CA LYS A 6 6.68 44.43 -17.80
C LYS A 6 7.17 43.12 -17.20
N GLY A 7 7.97 43.24 -16.14
CA GLY A 7 8.45 42.09 -15.37
C GLY A 7 7.31 41.36 -14.64
N PRO A 8 7.48 40.07 -14.30
CA PRO A 8 6.52 39.31 -13.52
C PRO A 8 6.14 39.97 -12.17
N LEU A 9 7.10 40.52 -11.43
CA LEU A 9 6.84 41.21 -10.15
C LEU A 9 6.02 42.49 -10.35
N GLN A 10 6.32 43.29 -11.38
CA GLN A 10 5.54 44.48 -11.72
C GLN A 10 4.11 44.13 -12.16
N THR A 11 3.90 42.93 -12.71
CA THR A 11 2.59 42.42 -13.08
C THR A 11 1.78 42.10 -11.82
N VAL A 12 2.40 41.43 -10.84
CA VAL A 12 1.75 41.15 -9.54
C VAL A 12 1.47 42.43 -8.75
N GLN A 13 2.37 43.41 -8.76
CA GLN A 13 2.14 44.72 -8.11
C GLN A 13 0.91 45.44 -8.66
N LYS A 14 0.71 45.40 -10.00
CA LYS A 14 -0.51 45.91 -10.62
C LYS A 14 -1.73 45.06 -10.25
N GLU A 15 -1.54 43.74 -10.23
CA GLU A 15 -2.41 42.71 -9.64
C GLU A 15 -3.06 43.18 -8.34
N THR A 16 -2.20 43.45 -7.36
CA THR A 16 -2.55 43.85 -6.01
C THR A 16 -3.17 45.24 -5.95
N ASP A 17 -2.72 46.19 -6.76
CA ASP A 17 -3.34 47.52 -6.85
C ASP A 17 -4.80 47.43 -7.33
N ASP A 18 -5.05 46.58 -8.32
CA ASP A 18 -6.39 46.37 -8.86
C ASP A 18 -7.27 45.58 -7.86
N ILE A 19 -6.70 44.60 -7.15
CA ILE A 19 -7.37 43.93 -6.02
C ILE A 19 -7.76 44.93 -4.94
N LYS A 20 -6.81 45.77 -4.49
CA LYS A 20 -7.06 46.77 -3.44
C LYS A 20 -8.21 47.71 -3.83
N LYS A 21 -8.24 48.18 -5.08
CA LYS A 21 -9.35 49.02 -5.58
C LYS A 21 -10.70 48.30 -5.54
N ARG A 22 -10.73 47.01 -5.88
CA ARG A 22 -11.96 46.20 -5.83
C ARG A 22 -12.41 45.93 -4.39
N VAL A 23 -11.48 45.67 -3.47
CA VAL A 23 -11.77 45.55 -2.04
C VAL A 23 -12.31 46.88 -1.49
N ASP A 24 -11.69 48.01 -1.83
CA ASP A 24 -12.16 49.34 -1.41
C ASP A 24 -13.52 49.72 -2.01
N ALA A 25 -13.85 49.23 -3.21
CA ALA A 25 -15.19 49.36 -3.79
C ALA A 25 -16.21 48.50 -3.02
N LEU A 26 -15.91 47.22 -2.79
CA LEU A 26 -16.79 46.30 -2.08
C LEU A 26 -17.08 46.77 -0.65
N VAL A 27 -16.06 47.24 0.08
CA VAL A 27 -16.25 47.80 1.43
C VAL A 27 -17.15 49.04 1.40
N ARG A 28 -17.04 49.90 0.38
CA ARG A 28 -17.92 51.07 0.24
C ARG A 28 -19.35 50.67 -0.11
N ASP A 29 -19.53 49.66 -0.93
CA ASP A 29 -20.85 49.17 -1.35
C ASP A 29 -21.59 48.55 -0.15
N VAL A 30 -20.91 47.69 0.61
CA VAL A 30 -21.44 47.08 1.85
C VAL A 30 -21.81 48.14 2.90
N ASN A 31 -21.03 49.22 3.00
CA ASN A 31 -21.32 50.30 3.94
C ASN A 31 -22.46 51.24 3.47
N ARG A 32 -22.83 51.24 2.17
CA ARG A 32 -23.88 52.09 1.60
C ARG A 32 -25.23 51.39 1.50
N LEU A 33 -25.24 50.10 1.22
CA LEU A 33 -26.42 49.28 0.99
C LEU A 33 -26.65 48.41 2.23
N GLY A 34 -27.38 48.92 3.22
CA GLY A 34 -27.70 48.17 4.43
C GLY A 34 -28.39 46.84 4.10
N VAL A 35 -27.75 45.72 4.46
CA VAL A 35 -28.15 44.29 4.61
C VAL A 35 -29.20 43.70 3.63
N SER A 36 -29.60 44.38 2.56
CA SER A 36 -30.60 43.88 1.61
C SER A 36 -30.00 43.18 0.38
N GLU A 37 -28.68 43.25 0.18
CA GLU A 37 -27.93 42.56 -0.88
C GLU A 37 -26.77 41.72 -0.29
N GLY A 38 -27.01 41.07 0.85
CA GLY A 38 -25.97 40.30 1.57
C GLY A 38 -25.40 39.14 0.73
N THR A 39 -26.20 38.50 -0.10
CA THR A 39 -25.80 37.34 -0.92
C THR A 39 -24.85 37.72 -2.06
N GLU A 40 -25.12 38.81 -2.78
CA GLU A 40 -24.26 39.29 -3.87
C GLU A 40 -22.93 39.86 -3.32
N SER A 41 -23.00 40.57 -2.20
CA SER A 41 -21.80 41.09 -1.51
C SER A 41 -20.91 39.97 -0.97
N LEU A 42 -21.51 38.88 -0.44
CA LEU A 42 -20.78 37.68 -0.02
C LEU A 42 -20.13 36.96 -1.20
N GLN A 43 -20.83 36.85 -2.33
CA GLN A 43 -20.27 36.24 -3.54
C GLN A 43 -19.06 37.03 -4.06
N ARG A 44 -19.19 38.37 -4.18
CA ARG A 44 -18.07 39.25 -4.57
C ARG A 44 -16.90 39.20 -3.58
N CYS A 45 -17.18 39.04 -2.28
CA CYS A 45 -16.15 38.86 -1.25
C CYS A 45 -15.38 37.54 -1.45
N SER A 46 -16.08 36.44 -1.71
CA SER A 46 -15.48 35.13 -1.98
C SER A 46 -14.63 35.12 -3.25
N GLU A 47 -15.10 35.74 -4.34
CA GLU A 47 -14.36 35.88 -5.59
C GLU A 47 -13.04 36.67 -5.40
N LEU A 48 -13.06 37.75 -4.61
CA LEU A 48 -11.87 38.51 -4.29
C LEU A 48 -10.90 37.74 -3.37
N GLN A 49 -11.41 36.95 -2.42
CA GLN A 49 -10.56 36.08 -1.58
C GLN A 49 -9.82 35.02 -2.41
N ASN A 50 -10.51 34.41 -3.38
CA ASN A 50 -9.89 33.47 -4.32
C ASN A 50 -8.84 34.15 -5.19
N THR A 51 -9.13 35.37 -5.66
CA THR A 51 -8.18 36.16 -6.46
C THR A 51 -6.92 36.51 -5.67
N VAL A 52 -7.06 36.95 -4.41
CA VAL A 52 -5.93 37.26 -3.50
C VAL A 52 -5.08 36.01 -3.22
N THR A 53 -5.73 34.85 -3.02
CA THR A 53 -5.03 33.59 -2.75
C THR A 53 -4.23 33.14 -3.97
N ALA A 54 -4.83 33.23 -5.17
CA ALA A 54 -4.15 32.91 -6.43
C ALA A 54 -2.96 33.85 -6.72
N THR A 55 -3.09 35.15 -6.44
CA THR A 55 -1.98 36.10 -6.61
C THR A 55 -0.86 35.87 -5.60
N LEU A 56 -1.17 35.52 -4.35
CA LEU A 56 -0.19 35.13 -3.32
C LEU A 56 0.59 33.88 -3.73
N GLU A 57 -0.09 32.84 -4.23
CA GLU A 57 0.59 31.63 -4.71
C GLU A 57 1.51 31.91 -5.90
N ARG A 58 1.07 32.78 -6.82
CA ARG A 58 1.89 33.19 -7.95
C ARG A 58 3.10 33.99 -7.49
N LEU A 59 2.94 34.94 -6.55
CA LEU A 59 4.03 35.72 -5.97
C LEU A 59 5.07 34.80 -5.31
N LYS A 60 4.63 33.79 -4.55
CA LYS A 60 5.53 32.82 -3.90
C LYS A 60 6.40 32.05 -4.91
N LYS A 61 5.82 31.68 -6.06
CA LYS A 61 6.50 30.95 -7.15
C LYS A 61 7.48 31.81 -7.96
N LEU A 62 7.37 33.14 -7.93
CA LEU A 62 8.27 34.02 -8.69
C LEU A 62 9.70 33.93 -8.17
N THR A 63 10.64 33.80 -9.09
CA THR A 63 12.09 33.83 -8.79
C THR A 63 12.76 34.99 -9.50
N LYS A 64 13.84 35.51 -8.91
CA LYS A 64 14.62 36.64 -9.47
C LYS A 64 15.11 36.40 -10.91
N ALA A 65 15.25 35.14 -11.33
CA ALA A 65 15.71 34.75 -12.66
C ALA A 65 14.65 34.96 -13.77
N GLU A 66 13.38 35.12 -13.42
CA GLU A 66 12.26 35.28 -14.36
C GLU A 66 12.03 36.75 -14.75
N GLU A 67 12.75 37.69 -14.13
CA GLU A 67 12.65 39.12 -14.42
C GLU A 67 13.36 39.52 -15.72
N SER A 68 12.67 40.28 -16.55
CA SER A 68 13.21 40.77 -17.83
C SER A 68 14.33 41.81 -17.68
N ALA A 69 14.51 42.37 -16.48
CA ALA A 69 15.57 43.31 -16.13
C ALA A 69 15.98 43.14 -14.66
N PRO A 70 17.25 43.33 -14.29
CA PRO A 70 17.68 43.22 -12.90
C PRO A 70 17.02 44.30 -12.04
N ILE A 71 16.18 43.87 -11.10
CA ILE A 71 15.51 44.72 -10.11
C ILE A 71 16.37 44.71 -8.83
N GLY A 72 16.79 45.90 -8.37
CA GLY A 72 17.43 46.06 -7.06
C GLY A 72 16.44 45.80 -5.93
N ASN A 73 16.90 45.18 -4.84
CA ASN A 73 16.06 44.86 -3.68
C ASN A 73 14.82 43.99 -3.99
N TYR A 74 14.95 43.04 -4.95
CA TYR A 74 13.87 42.14 -5.39
C TYR A 74 13.16 41.40 -4.24
N GLU A 75 13.93 40.80 -3.31
CA GLU A 75 13.36 40.07 -2.17
C GLU A 75 12.60 40.97 -1.21
N GLN A 76 13.04 42.22 -1.03
CA GLN A 76 12.33 43.19 -0.22
C GLN A 76 10.99 43.56 -0.87
N LEU A 77 11.01 43.90 -2.16
CA LEU A 77 9.79 44.23 -2.90
C LEU A 77 8.80 43.06 -2.97
N LYS A 78 9.30 41.82 -3.02
CA LYS A 78 8.49 40.61 -2.96
C LYS A 78 7.82 40.44 -1.60
N ARG A 79 8.54 40.68 -0.49
CA ARG A 79 7.97 40.64 0.88
C ARG A 79 6.95 41.75 1.11
N ASP A 80 7.28 42.98 0.72
CA ASP A 80 6.38 44.13 0.84
C ASP A 80 5.05 43.85 0.10
N GLU A 81 5.13 43.19 -1.07
CA GLU A 81 3.94 42.84 -1.85
C GLU A 81 3.13 41.69 -1.24
N GLU A 82 3.80 40.72 -0.59
CA GLU A 82 3.14 39.66 0.17
C GLU A 82 2.36 40.23 1.36
N GLU A 83 2.96 41.15 2.12
CA GLU A 83 2.30 41.85 3.23
C GLU A 83 1.07 42.63 2.76
N ARG A 84 1.17 43.34 1.63
CA ARG A 84 0.05 44.08 1.04
C ARG A 84 -1.12 43.17 0.67
N LEU A 85 -0.86 41.99 0.12
CA LEU A 85 -1.88 41.01 -0.23
C LEU A 85 -2.51 40.35 1.01
N ARG A 86 -1.70 40.02 2.03
CA ARG A 86 -2.20 39.52 3.33
C ARG A 86 -3.12 40.53 4.02
N ALA A 87 -2.74 41.80 4.02
CA ALA A 87 -3.60 42.86 4.55
C ALA A 87 -4.95 42.96 3.83
N GLN A 88 -5.02 42.74 2.51
CA GLN A 88 -6.30 42.68 1.79
C GLN A 88 -7.10 41.41 2.13
N GLN A 89 -6.42 40.28 2.34
CA GLN A 89 -7.05 39.03 2.75
C GLN A 89 -7.77 39.17 4.11
N ASP A 90 -7.12 39.81 5.08
CA ASP A 90 -7.70 40.00 6.41
C ASP A 90 -8.88 40.99 6.38
N ARG A 91 -8.79 42.05 5.58
CA ARG A 91 -9.92 42.97 5.34
C ARG A 91 -11.14 42.25 4.75
N LEU A 92 -10.93 41.33 3.81
CA LEU A 92 -12.01 40.54 3.20
C LEU A 92 -12.61 39.53 4.19
N LYS A 93 -11.79 38.89 5.05
CA LYS A 93 -12.29 38.00 6.11
C LYS A 93 -13.18 38.75 7.11
N ALA A 94 -12.74 39.94 7.55
CA ALA A 94 -13.54 40.78 8.44
C ALA A 94 -14.86 41.23 7.79
N LEU A 95 -14.85 41.53 6.49
CA LEU A 95 -16.06 41.88 5.75
C LEU A 95 -17.02 40.69 5.61
N ALA A 96 -16.50 39.49 5.37
CA ALA A 96 -17.29 38.27 5.29
C ALA A 96 -17.99 37.94 6.62
N GLN A 97 -17.31 38.14 7.76
CA GLN A 97 -17.91 37.97 9.10
C GLN A 97 -19.06 38.96 9.34
N LYS A 98 -18.90 40.23 8.91
CA LYS A 98 -19.96 41.26 9.03
C LYS A 98 -21.19 41.03 8.16
N LEU A 99 -21.06 40.22 7.11
CA LEU A 99 -22.13 39.93 6.17
C LEU A 99 -22.92 38.65 6.51
N GLN A 100 -22.52 37.91 7.56
CA GLN A 100 -23.30 36.79 8.07
C GLN A 100 -24.52 37.30 8.86
N PRO A 101 -25.73 36.75 8.67
CA PRO A 101 -26.91 37.19 9.40
C PRO A 101 -26.80 36.81 10.88
N GLU A 102 -27.08 37.77 11.78
CA GLU A 102 -27.16 37.52 13.22
C GLU A 102 -28.40 36.68 13.56
N ASP A 103 -28.18 35.46 14.05
CA ASP A 103 -29.20 34.72 14.80
C ASP A 103 -29.31 35.34 16.19
N ASN A 104 -30.51 35.88 16.46
CA ASN A 104 -30.86 36.54 17.70
C ASN A 104 -31.20 35.48 18.76
N SER A 105 -30.35 35.31 19.77
CA SER A 105 -30.77 34.82 21.09
C SER A 105 -29.91 35.44 22.18
N THR A 106 -30.55 36.36 22.89
CA THR A 106 -30.07 37.21 23.98
C THR A 106 -29.88 36.46 25.31
N GLU A 107 -29.08 37.12 26.16
CA GLU A 107 -29.01 37.09 27.64
C GLU A 107 -28.01 36.16 28.35
N GLY A 108 -27.09 36.81 29.08
CA GLY A 108 -26.22 36.21 30.09
C GLY A 108 -24.93 37.00 30.31
N GLU A 109 -25.01 38.09 31.06
CA GLU A 109 -23.94 39.02 31.45
C GLU A 109 -22.74 38.43 32.23
N GLU A 110 -21.61 39.13 32.07
CA GLU A 110 -20.50 39.39 33.00
C GLU A 110 -19.71 38.20 33.60
N ASP A 111 -18.40 38.11 33.32
CA ASP A 111 -17.43 38.83 34.15
C ASP A 111 -16.02 38.88 33.52
N SER A 112 -15.27 39.84 34.01
CA SER A 112 -13.98 40.37 33.58
C SER A 112 -12.74 39.55 34.00
N ALA A 113 -11.62 39.84 33.32
CA ALA A 113 -10.24 39.91 33.82
C ALA A 113 -9.17 39.04 33.12
N GLU A 114 -8.15 39.77 32.67
CA GLU A 114 -6.70 39.49 32.69
C GLU A 114 -6.07 38.61 31.59
N GLU A 115 -5.39 39.32 30.69
CA GLU A 115 -3.96 39.18 30.33
C GLU A 115 -3.29 37.85 30.67
N ASP A 116 -2.69 37.19 29.67
CA ASP A 116 -1.23 37.28 29.55
C ASP A 116 -0.73 36.88 28.15
N SER A 117 0.26 37.66 27.72
CA SER A 117 1.14 37.43 26.58
C SER A 117 2.02 36.20 26.79
N GLU A 118 2.45 35.54 25.71
CA GLU A 118 3.84 35.10 25.62
C GLU A 118 4.25 34.85 24.17
N GLU A 119 5.44 35.35 23.88
CA GLU A 119 6.05 35.57 22.59
C GLU A 119 6.72 34.31 22.02
N GLU A 120 6.92 34.34 20.71
CA GLU A 120 7.84 33.48 19.98
C GLU A 120 9.28 33.89 20.35
N ASP A 121 10.13 32.94 20.72
CA ASP A 121 11.56 33.18 20.85
C ASP A 121 12.35 32.17 20.00
N GLU A 122 13.03 32.70 18.99
CA GLU A 122 14.09 32.03 18.23
C GLU A 122 15.40 32.25 18.98
N SER A 123 16.18 31.19 19.21
CA SER A 123 17.62 31.34 19.40
C SER A 123 18.39 30.15 18.83
N GLN A 124 19.35 30.50 17.98
CA GLN A 124 20.53 29.71 17.63
C GLN A 124 21.54 29.84 18.78
N GLU A 125 22.35 28.81 19.06
CA GLU A 125 23.81 28.93 19.23
C GLU A 125 24.49 27.56 19.35
N GLU A 126 25.80 27.60 19.12
CA GLU A 126 26.75 26.56 18.75
C GLU A 126 27.43 25.88 19.96
N ASP A 127 28.06 24.73 19.65
CA ASP A 127 29.27 24.11 20.22
C ASP A 127 29.56 24.10 21.74
N GLU A 128 29.84 22.90 22.26
CA GLU A 128 31.03 22.64 23.10
C GLU A 128 31.38 21.13 23.12
N GLU A 129 32.67 20.85 22.88
CA GLU A 129 33.36 19.56 23.09
C GLU A 129 33.75 19.40 24.58
N ASP A 130 33.80 18.17 25.10
CA ASP A 130 34.99 17.65 25.82
C ASP A 130 34.85 16.18 26.30
N ASP A 131 35.80 15.38 25.81
CA ASP A 131 36.66 14.35 26.41
C ASP A 131 36.23 13.26 27.45
N VAL A 132 36.39 12.01 26.99
CA VAL A 132 37.25 10.90 27.51
C VAL A 132 36.96 10.22 28.87
N HIS A 133 36.62 8.92 28.81
CA HIS A 133 37.51 7.85 29.31
C HIS A 133 37.11 6.42 28.85
N ASN A 134 37.96 5.87 27.98
CA ASN A 134 38.64 4.56 28.05
C ASN A 134 38.01 3.42 28.88
N ASP A 135 37.65 2.31 28.24
CA ASP A 135 38.29 1.02 28.55
C ASP A 135 38.31 0.06 27.35
N LYS A 136 39.43 -0.62 27.19
CA LYS A 136 39.73 -1.65 26.20
C LYS A 136 39.78 -2.99 26.92
N THR A 137 39.18 -4.03 26.36
CA THR A 137 39.79 -5.36 26.41
C THR A 137 39.49 -6.13 25.13
N LYS A 138 40.57 -6.61 24.52
CA LYS A 138 40.62 -7.69 23.54
C LYS A 138 40.66 -9.01 24.32
N GLU A 139 40.18 -10.10 23.75
CA GLU A 139 41.02 -11.25 23.31
C GLU A 139 40.18 -12.45 22.86
N ASP A 140 40.63 -12.96 21.71
CA ASP A 140 40.82 -14.36 21.33
C ASP A 140 39.73 -15.25 20.72
N ALA A 141 40.20 -15.82 19.61
CA ALA A 141 39.63 -16.81 18.71
C ALA A 141 39.97 -18.24 19.17
N ALA A 142 39.23 -19.23 18.69
CA ALA A 142 39.79 -20.46 18.12
C ALA A 142 38.74 -21.30 17.40
N ASP A 143 39.22 -21.92 16.33
CA ASP A 143 38.68 -22.94 15.43
C ASP A 143 38.01 -24.15 16.11
N ASP A 144 37.15 -24.85 15.34
CA ASP A 144 37.43 -26.22 14.93
C ASP A 144 36.50 -26.66 13.77
N GLU A 145 37.11 -26.95 12.62
CA GLU A 145 36.57 -27.79 11.55
C GLU A 145 36.73 -29.27 11.94
N VAL A 146 35.76 -30.15 11.63
CA VAL A 146 36.08 -31.43 10.94
C VAL A 146 34.89 -31.98 10.15
N ASP A 147 35.31 -32.52 9.00
CA ASP A 147 34.73 -33.22 7.87
C ASP A 147 33.97 -34.55 8.16
N GLU A 148 33.13 -34.96 7.19
CA GLU A 148 33.22 -36.23 6.46
C GLU A 148 31.89 -36.89 6.02
N THR A 149 31.81 -37.03 4.69
CA THR A 149 31.38 -38.22 3.92
C THR A 149 29.90 -38.46 3.58
N ALA A 150 29.61 -38.16 2.31
CA ALA A 150 29.07 -39.04 1.25
C ALA A 150 28.22 -40.26 1.62
N GLN A 151 27.04 -40.38 1.00
CA GLN A 151 26.74 -41.51 0.10
C GLN A 151 25.47 -41.35 -0.75
N ASN A 152 25.60 -41.86 -1.97
CA ASN A 152 24.65 -41.91 -3.09
C ASN A 152 23.32 -42.63 -2.78
N TYR A 153 22.23 -42.10 -3.32
CA TYR A 153 21.06 -42.89 -3.70
C TYR A 153 20.58 -42.54 -5.12
N THR A 154 20.90 -43.42 -6.07
CA THR A 154 20.23 -43.50 -7.37
C THR A 154 18.78 -43.97 -7.18
N ALA A 155 17.80 -43.09 -7.39
CA ALA A 155 16.38 -43.43 -7.32
C ALA A 155 15.75 -43.53 -8.72
N ARG A 156 15.15 -44.70 -8.97
CA ARG A 156 14.40 -45.07 -10.18
C ARG A 156 13.25 -44.07 -10.45
N LYS A 157 13.26 -43.41 -11.61
CA LYS A 157 12.19 -42.53 -12.09
C LYS A 157 10.91 -43.34 -12.37
N GLY A 158 9.90 -43.18 -11.52
CA GLY A 158 8.56 -43.71 -11.76
C GLY A 158 7.91 -43.09 -13.01
N ILE A 159 7.32 -43.93 -13.85
CA ILE A 159 6.58 -43.55 -15.06
C ILE A 159 5.28 -42.83 -14.61
N ARG A 160 5.08 -41.57 -15.01
CA ARG A 160 3.89 -40.78 -14.67
C ARG A 160 2.90 -40.78 -15.84
N THR A 161 1.61 -40.88 -15.52
CA THR A 161 0.50 -40.87 -16.48
C THR A 161 -0.08 -39.45 -16.59
N TYR A 162 -0.50 -39.07 -17.79
CA TYR A 162 -0.95 -37.73 -18.15
C TYR A 162 -2.33 -37.80 -18.82
N VAL A 163 -3.10 -36.70 -18.77
CA VAL A 163 -4.36 -36.53 -19.51
C VAL A 163 -4.24 -35.38 -20.51
N ALA A 164 -4.77 -35.56 -21.72
CA ALA A 164 -4.83 -34.53 -22.74
C ALA A 164 -5.90 -33.48 -22.39
N LEU A 165 -5.55 -32.19 -22.42
CA LEU A 165 -6.43 -31.07 -22.07
C LEU A 165 -7.26 -30.57 -23.25
N SER A 166 -6.79 -30.82 -24.47
CA SER A 166 -7.40 -30.42 -25.75
C SER A 166 -7.11 -31.46 -26.81
N ASP A 167 -7.89 -31.45 -27.89
CA ASP A 167 -7.61 -32.24 -29.08
C ASP A 167 -6.31 -31.74 -29.74
N PHE A 168 -5.44 -32.67 -30.14
CA PHE A 168 -4.24 -32.39 -30.92
C PHE A 168 -4.20 -33.36 -32.09
N THR A 169 -4.07 -32.81 -33.31
CA THR A 169 -3.93 -33.60 -34.54
C THR A 169 -2.48 -33.51 -34.96
N GLY A 170 -1.81 -34.66 -35.10
CA GLY A 170 -0.43 -34.69 -35.56
C GLY A 170 -0.33 -34.24 -37.01
N GLU A 171 0.53 -33.26 -37.28
CA GLU A 171 0.71 -32.69 -38.61
C GLU A 171 1.99 -33.22 -39.29
N GLU A 172 2.97 -33.69 -38.50
CA GLU A 172 4.24 -34.23 -39.00
C GLU A 172 4.37 -35.76 -38.78
N GLU A 173 5.25 -36.39 -39.57
CA GLU A 173 5.55 -37.81 -39.44
C GLU A 173 6.29 -38.09 -38.12
N GLY A 174 5.56 -38.62 -37.14
CA GLY A 174 6.07 -38.86 -35.78
C GLY A 174 5.20 -38.25 -34.68
N ASP A 175 4.21 -37.43 -35.03
CA ASP A 175 3.24 -36.88 -34.09
C ASP A 175 2.16 -37.89 -33.70
N LEU A 176 1.69 -37.80 -32.45
CA LEU A 176 0.58 -38.60 -31.97
C LEU A 176 -0.70 -37.76 -31.90
N THR A 177 -1.68 -38.09 -32.74
CA THR A 177 -3.02 -37.49 -32.65
C THR A 177 -3.73 -37.95 -31.36
N VAL A 178 -4.15 -37.00 -30.53
CA VAL A 178 -4.80 -37.26 -29.23
C VAL A 178 -6.08 -36.43 -29.07
N GLN A 179 -7.09 -37.01 -28.43
CA GLN A 179 -8.33 -36.30 -28.11
C GLN A 179 -8.32 -35.79 -26.68
N LYS A 180 -9.03 -34.69 -26.41
CA LYS A 180 -9.25 -34.14 -25.07
C LYS A 180 -9.81 -35.22 -24.15
N GLY A 181 -9.21 -35.35 -22.97
CA GLY A 181 -9.52 -36.37 -21.97
C GLY A 181 -8.78 -37.69 -22.17
N ALA A 182 -8.00 -37.88 -23.24
CA ALA A 182 -7.24 -39.10 -23.46
C ALA A 182 -6.10 -39.24 -22.43
N VAL A 183 -5.96 -40.44 -21.87
CA VAL A 183 -4.89 -40.78 -20.92
C VAL A 183 -3.67 -41.29 -21.68
N LEU A 184 -2.51 -40.69 -21.41
CA LEU A 184 -1.26 -40.88 -22.13
C LEU A 184 -0.13 -41.22 -21.16
N ARG A 185 0.75 -42.12 -21.57
CA ARG A 185 1.97 -42.45 -20.82
C ARG A 185 3.16 -41.73 -21.45
N VAL A 186 3.74 -40.77 -20.74
CA VAL A 186 4.93 -40.06 -21.24
C VAL A 186 6.15 -40.94 -21.05
N LEU A 187 6.78 -41.31 -22.16
CA LEU A 187 7.96 -42.17 -22.22
C LEU A 187 9.24 -41.35 -22.13
N GLN A 188 9.28 -40.17 -22.75
CA GLN A 188 10.43 -39.28 -22.76
C GLN A 188 9.99 -37.82 -22.80
N LYS A 189 10.69 -36.97 -22.04
CA LYS A 189 10.48 -35.52 -22.01
C LYS A 189 11.68 -34.86 -22.65
N ASN A 190 11.49 -34.23 -23.80
CA ASN A 190 12.52 -33.44 -24.45
C ASN A 190 12.44 -31.98 -23.97
N GLU A 191 13.55 -31.26 -24.08
CA GLU A 191 13.71 -29.87 -23.63
C GLU A 191 13.06 -28.85 -24.58
N ASP A 192 12.74 -29.27 -25.80
CA ASP A 192 12.04 -28.50 -26.84
C ASP A 192 10.52 -28.39 -26.62
N GLY A 193 9.99 -29.00 -25.56
CA GLY A 193 8.56 -28.97 -25.22
C GLY A 193 7.71 -30.05 -25.90
N TRP A 194 8.31 -30.91 -26.73
CA TRP A 194 7.64 -32.04 -27.37
C TRP A 194 7.92 -33.34 -26.64
N TRP A 195 6.88 -33.98 -26.13
CA TRP A 195 7.03 -35.17 -25.29
C TRP A 195 6.63 -36.41 -26.06
N LEU A 196 7.48 -37.44 -26.00
CA LEU A 196 7.15 -38.74 -26.56
C LEU A 196 6.14 -39.42 -25.64
N ALA A 197 4.91 -39.52 -26.10
CA ALA A 197 3.80 -40.10 -25.37
C ALA A 197 3.32 -41.39 -26.05
N GLN A 198 2.72 -42.27 -25.26
CA GLN A 198 2.05 -43.47 -25.74
C GLN A 198 0.56 -43.41 -25.36
N ASP A 199 -0.32 -43.63 -26.33
CA ASP A 199 -1.76 -43.70 -26.10
C ASP A 199 -2.19 -45.06 -25.49
N ALA A 200 -3.46 -45.16 -25.07
CA ALA A 200 -4.03 -46.39 -24.55
C ALA A 200 -4.07 -47.54 -25.59
N LYS A 201 -3.97 -47.23 -26.88
CA LYS A 201 -3.94 -48.21 -27.99
C LYS A 201 -2.51 -48.68 -28.29
N GLY A 202 -1.50 -48.12 -27.61
CA GLY A 202 -0.09 -48.48 -27.74
C GLY A 202 0.68 -47.67 -28.80
N ASN A 203 0.04 -46.74 -29.51
CA ASN A 203 0.68 -45.87 -30.49
C ASN A 203 1.58 -44.86 -29.80
N LYS A 204 2.74 -44.58 -30.39
CA LYS A 204 3.72 -43.65 -29.85
C LYS A 204 3.95 -42.52 -30.83
N GLY A 205 4.07 -41.31 -30.29
CA GLY A 205 4.45 -40.14 -31.07
C GLY A 205 4.60 -38.93 -30.17
N LEU A 206 5.01 -37.82 -30.78
CA LEU A 206 5.25 -36.57 -30.08
C LEU A 206 3.92 -35.86 -29.82
N VAL A 207 3.79 -35.32 -28.60
CA VAL A 207 2.65 -34.48 -28.18
C VAL A 207 3.20 -33.26 -27.45
N PRO A 208 2.70 -32.04 -27.73
CA PRO A 208 3.14 -30.85 -27.04
C PRO A 208 2.84 -30.90 -25.53
N ARG A 209 3.81 -30.52 -24.69
CA ARG A 209 3.67 -30.52 -23.22
C ARG A 209 2.45 -29.74 -22.73
N ASN A 210 2.15 -28.58 -23.34
CA ASN A 210 1.05 -27.70 -22.95
C ASN A 210 -0.34 -28.33 -23.14
N TYR A 211 -0.43 -29.45 -23.86
CA TYR A 211 -1.68 -30.21 -24.01
C TYR A 211 -1.83 -31.29 -22.93
N LEU A 212 -0.89 -31.43 -21.99
CA LEU A 212 -0.84 -32.57 -21.05
C LEU A 212 -0.86 -32.12 -19.58
N LYS A 213 -1.73 -32.74 -18.77
CA LYS A 213 -1.79 -32.56 -17.30
C LYS A 213 -1.42 -33.86 -16.59
N VAL A 214 -0.58 -33.79 -15.55
CA VAL A 214 -0.21 -34.97 -14.73
C VAL A 214 -1.43 -35.44 -13.93
N ILE A 215 -1.69 -36.76 -13.94
CA ILE A 215 -2.63 -37.38 -13.00
C ILE A 215 -1.82 -37.76 -11.74
N SER A 216 -1.98 -36.98 -10.66
CA SER A 216 -1.48 -37.36 -9.33
C SER A 216 -2.39 -38.45 -8.75
N PRO A 217 -1.89 -39.42 -7.97
CA PRO A 217 -2.67 -40.57 -7.50
C PRO A 217 -3.69 -40.24 -6.38
N HIS A 218 -4.30 -39.05 -6.39
CA HIS A 218 -5.32 -38.66 -5.40
C HIS A 218 -6.66 -38.19 -5.97
N ASP A 219 -6.85 -38.26 -7.29
CA ASP A 219 -8.13 -37.97 -7.95
C ASP A 219 -8.62 -39.18 -8.77
N GLN A 220 -9.18 -40.18 -8.10
CA GLN A 220 -10.09 -41.15 -8.74
C GLN A 220 -11.23 -41.52 -7.80
N GLY A 221 -12.46 -41.12 -8.18
CA GLY A 221 -13.71 -41.81 -7.85
C GLY A 221 -14.59 -41.23 -6.73
N ARG A 222 -15.68 -40.55 -7.10
CA ARG A 222 -16.97 -40.66 -6.41
C ARG A 222 -18.07 -40.75 -7.46
N ASP A 223 -18.66 -41.93 -7.55
CA ASP A 223 -20.11 -42.13 -7.68
C ASP A 223 -20.46 -43.49 -7.05
N THR A 224 -21.64 -43.54 -6.42
CA THR A 224 -22.35 -44.64 -5.71
C THR A 224 -22.15 -44.82 -4.19
N GLU A 225 -23.13 -44.26 -3.45
CA GLU A 225 -24.03 -44.84 -2.42
C GLU A 225 -23.54 -45.67 -1.20
N GLU A 226 -23.94 -45.15 -0.02
CA GLU A 226 -24.50 -45.79 1.19
C GLU A 226 -23.67 -46.50 2.31
N GLU A 227 -24.04 -46.08 3.54
CA GLU A 227 -24.07 -46.68 4.89
C GLU A 227 -22.87 -46.74 5.89
N GLU A 228 -23.11 -46.01 7.00
CA GLU A 228 -22.90 -46.18 8.46
C GLU A 228 -21.70 -46.91 9.14
N SER A 229 -21.27 -46.25 10.24
CA SER A 229 -20.91 -46.75 11.59
C SER A 229 -19.44 -46.67 12.09
N ASP A 230 -19.35 -45.96 13.23
CA ASP A 230 -18.57 -46.13 14.47
C ASP A 230 -17.06 -45.83 14.62
N GLU A 231 -16.83 -44.75 15.38
CA GLU A 231 -16.06 -44.58 16.62
C GLU A 231 -14.53 -44.86 16.74
N GLU A 232 -13.85 -43.75 17.07
CA GLU A 232 -12.90 -43.52 18.18
C GLU A 232 -11.37 -43.82 18.11
N GLN A 233 -10.68 -42.76 18.59
CA GLN A 233 -9.42 -42.66 19.33
C GLN A 233 -8.06 -42.64 18.61
N GLY A 234 -7.26 -41.63 18.98
CA GLY A 234 -5.86 -41.85 19.34
C GLY A 234 -4.82 -40.92 18.72
N ASP A 235 -4.75 -39.71 19.26
CA ASP A 235 -3.65 -38.73 19.36
C ASP A 235 -2.22 -39.12 18.89
N GLY A 236 -1.51 -38.14 18.31
CA GLY A 236 -0.05 -38.18 18.19
C GLY A 236 0.57 -37.72 16.87
N LYS A 237 0.35 -36.47 16.41
CA LYS A 237 1.26 -35.85 15.41
C LYS A 237 1.17 -34.31 15.29
N LYS A 238 1.67 -33.56 16.29
CA LYS A 238 1.78 -32.08 16.20
C LYS A 238 3.19 -31.53 16.00
N ILE A 239 4.13 -32.32 15.47
CA ILE A 239 5.52 -31.86 15.20
C ILE A 239 5.91 -32.02 13.71
N ALA A 240 5.00 -32.51 12.85
CA ALA A 240 5.29 -32.76 11.43
C ALA A 240 4.69 -31.72 10.47
N GLU A 241 3.68 -30.96 10.87
CA GLU A 241 2.95 -30.06 9.95
C GLU A 241 3.67 -28.73 9.71
N ASP A 242 4.41 -28.20 10.69
CA ASP A 242 5.17 -26.94 10.52
C ASP A 242 6.38 -27.08 9.59
N LYS A 243 6.99 -28.28 9.51
CA LYS A 243 8.07 -28.54 8.55
C LYS A 243 7.55 -28.75 7.13
N GLN A 244 6.31 -29.22 6.97
CA GLN A 244 5.77 -29.56 5.66
C GLN A 244 5.21 -28.34 4.92
N ARG A 245 4.67 -27.34 5.65
CA ARG A 245 4.33 -26.01 5.10
C ARG A 245 5.57 -25.21 4.67
N THR A 246 6.65 -25.23 5.46
CA THR A 246 7.91 -24.57 5.08
C THR A 246 8.57 -25.23 3.87
N LEU A 247 8.65 -26.57 3.82
CA LEU A 247 9.27 -27.29 2.68
C LEU A 247 8.53 -27.07 1.35
N GLN A 248 7.20 -26.97 1.36
CA GLN A 248 6.40 -26.67 0.15
C GLN A 248 6.67 -25.26 -0.41
N ASN A 249 6.91 -24.27 0.47
CA ASN A 249 7.34 -22.93 0.05
C ASN A 249 8.75 -22.95 -0.54
N TRP A 250 9.69 -23.69 0.04
CA TRP A 250 11.07 -23.79 -0.45
C TRP A 250 11.19 -24.46 -1.83
N ASP A 251 10.43 -25.54 -2.06
CA ASP A 251 10.45 -26.23 -3.36
C ASP A 251 9.80 -25.40 -4.47
N THR A 252 8.81 -24.57 -4.14
CA THR A 252 8.17 -23.64 -5.08
C THR A 252 9.09 -22.47 -5.44
N ILE A 253 9.81 -21.92 -4.45
CA ILE A 253 10.83 -20.88 -4.66
C ILE A 253 12.00 -21.43 -5.50
N ARG A 254 12.51 -22.64 -5.19
CA ARG A 254 13.58 -23.27 -5.97
C ARG A 254 13.15 -23.59 -7.39
N ARG A 255 11.92 -24.07 -7.60
CA ARG A 255 11.41 -24.37 -8.96
C ARG A 255 11.30 -23.11 -9.82
N ALA A 256 10.99 -21.97 -9.20
CA ALA A 256 10.94 -20.68 -9.87
C ALA A 256 12.31 -20.08 -10.24
N VAL A 257 13.40 -20.54 -9.62
CA VAL A 257 14.78 -20.15 -9.99
C VAL A 257 15.30 -21.01 -11.17
N THR A 258 14.62 -22.11 -11.51
CA THR A 258 15.09 -23.08 -12.52
C THR A 258 14.36 -23.03 -13.88
N GLU A 259 13.28 -22.25 -14.01
CA GLU A 259 12.69 -21.94 -15.31
C GLU A 259 13.48 -20.78 -15.92
N ILE A 260 13.80 -20.82 -17.23
CA ILE A 260 14.47 -19.71 -17.93
C ILE A 260 13.63 -18.47 -17.71
N ASP A 261 14.08 -17.57 -16.83
CA ASP A 261 13.25 -16.47 -16.34
C ASP A 261 13.02 -15.51 -17.52
N ALA A 262 11.81 -14.97 -17.66
CA ALA A 262 11.53 -13.92 -18.64
C ALA A 262 12.53 -12.76 -18.48
N THR A 263 13.07 -12.58 -17.28
CA THR A 263 14.15 -11.63 -16.98
C THR A 263 15.50 -12.00 -17.59
N ASP A 264 15.83 -13.28 -17.77
CA ASP A 264 17.06 -13.71 -18.46
C ASP A 264 17.00 -13.34 -19.94
N VAL A 265 15.83 -13.52 -20.56
CA VAL A 265 15.58 -13.09 -21.95
C VAL A 265 15.66 -11.56 -22.06
N LEU A 266 15.02 -10.84 -21.13
CA LEU A 266 15.06 -9.37 -21.11
C LEU A 266 16.48 -8.83 -20.84
N SER A 267 17.25 -9.50 -19.98
CA SER A 267 18.64 -9.18 -19.69
C SER A 267 19.52 -9.41 -20.91
N ALA A 268 19.36 -10.55 -21.57
CA ALA A 268 20.07 -10.89 -22.81
C ALA A 268 19.75 -9.91 -23.95
N MET A 269 18.53 -9.38 -23.99
CA MET A 269 18.12 -8.32 -24.93
C MET A 269 18.60 -6.91 -24.54
N GLY A 270 19.24 -6.75 -23.38
CA GLY A 270 19.64 -5.44 -22.85
C GLY A 270 18.47 -4.55 -22.43
N ALA A 271 17.28 -5.14 -22.25
CA ALA A 271 16.05 -4.43 -21.90
C ALA A 271 15.90 -4.19 -20.39
N ILE A 272 16.67 -4.88 -19.53
CA ILE A 272 16.69 -4.63 -18.08
C ILE A 272 18.11 -4.44 -17.55
N PRO A 273 18.33 -3.48 -16.62
CA PRO A 273 19.64 -3.26 -16.00
C PRO A 273 20.13 -4.48 -15.19
N PRO A 274 21.46 -4.63 -15.02
CA PRO A 274 22.02 -5.65 -14.13
C PRO A 274 21.45 -5.54 -12.71
N GLY A 275 21.13 -6.70 -12.11
CA GLY A 275 20.54 -6.78 -10.78
C GLY A 275 19.01 -6.70 -10.74
N PHE A 276 18.35 -6.43 -11.87
CA PHE A 276 16.89 -6.53 -11.94
C PHE A 276 16.47 -8.00 -11.98
N ARG A 277 15.37 -8.33 -11.31
CA ARG A 277 14.81 -9.68 -11.21
C ARG A 277 13.29 -9.63 -11.29
N THR A 278 12.66 -10.79 -11.36
CA THR A 278 11.21 -10.90 -11.18
C THR A 278 10.85 -10.50 -9.75
N SER A 279 9.80 -9.70 -9.57
CA SER A 279 9.43 -9.21 -8.23
C SER A 279 8.98 -10.36 -7.34
N THR A 280 9.68 -10.55 -6.22
CA THR A 280 9.38 -11.64 -5.29
C THR A 280 8.12 -11.34 -4.50
N LEU A 281 7.93 -10.09 -4.05
CA LEU A 281 6.72 -9.71 -3.32
C LEU A 281 5.50 -9.66 -4.24
N SER A 282 5.66 -9.38 -5.54
CA SER A 282 4.56 -9.51 -6.52
C SER A 282 4.10 -10.95 -6.63
N ARG A 283 5.03 -11.90 -6.77
CA ARG A 283 4.67 -13.32 -6.89
C ARG A 283 3.95 -13.83 -5.65
N LEU A 284 4.40 -13.46 -4.45
CA LEU A 284 3.70 -13.79 -3.20
C LEU A 284 2.27 -13.20 -3.16
N LEU A 285 2.04 -12.00 -3.71
CA LEU A 285 0.70 -11.42 -3.82
C LEU A 285 -0.20 -12.12 -4.86
N GLU A 286 0.39 -12.83 -5.83
CA GLU A 286 -0.31 -13.63 -6.84
C GLU A 286 -0.65 -15.05 -6.34
N GLU A 287 0.08 -15.56 -5.35
CA GLU A 287 -0.12 -16.89 -4.74
C GLU A 287 -1.40 -17.00 -3.87
N GLY A 288 -2.22 -15.94 -3.81
CA GLY A 288 -3.56 -15.96 -3.20
C GLY A 288 -3.83 -14.75 -2.30
N THR A 289 -4.52 -14.99 -1.18
CA THR A 289 -4.88 -13.95 -0.21
C THR A 289 -3.96 -13.90 1.00
N SER A 290 -3.06 -14.88 1.18
CA SER A 290 -2.24 -15.06 2.38
C SER A 290 -1.34 -13.86 2.72
N TYR A 291 -0.93 -13.07 1.73
CA TYR A 291 -0.11 -11.86 1.93
C TYR A 291 -0.90 -10.55 1.74
N ARG A 292 -2.23 -10.63 1.68
CA ARG A 292 -3.11 -9.48 1.49
C ARG A 292 -3.63 -8.95 2.81
N ALA A 293 -3.98 -7.66 2.84
CA ALA A 293 -4.48 -7.03 4.05
C ALA A 293 -5.82 -7.63 4.50
N SER A 294 -6.66 -8.06 3.54
CA SER A 294 -7.89 -8.82 3.77
C SER A 294 -7.69 -10.05 4.66
N HIS A 295 -6.59 -10.78 4.51
CA HIS A 295 -6.31 -11.99 5.29
C HIS A 295 -5.80 -11.69 6.71
N TYR A 296 -5.12 -10.56 6.91
CA TYR A 296 -4.58 -10.19 8.22
C TYR A 296 -5.59 -9.44 9.09
N ILE A 297 -6.55 -8.72 8.50
CA ILE A 297 -7.55 -7.99 9.28
C ILE A 297 -8.60 -8.92 9.92
N GLN A 298 -8.82 -10.08 9.30
CA GLN A 298 -9.76 -11.13 9.73
C GLN A 298 -9.34 -11.74 11.09
N PRO A 299 -10.30 -12.18 11.91
CA PRO A 299 -10.02 -12.77 13.20
C PRO A 299 -9.44 -14.17 13.03
N ARG A 300 -8.49 -14.54 13.89
CA ARG A 300 -7.94 -15.90 13.92
C ARG A 300 -8.17 -16.52 15.27
N LEU A 301 -8.38 -17.83 15.29
CA LEU A 301 -8.40 -18.56 16.54
C LEU A 301 -6.99 -18.62 17.15
N SER A 302 -6.94 -18.60 18.49
CA SER A 302 -5.73 -18.87 19.25
C SER A 302 -5.29 -20.32 19.06
N GLN A 303 -4.08 -20.65 19.52
CA GLN A 303 -3.54 -22.02 19.44
C GLN A 303 -4.43 -23.07 20.14
N SER A 304 -5.16 -22.64 21.18
CA SER A 304 -6.12 -23.49 21.91
C SER A 304 -7.44 -23.68 21.15
N GLU A 305 -7.72 -22.85 20.16
CA GLU A 305 -8.99 -22.77 19.43
C GLU A 305 -10.22 -22.42 20.30
N LEU A 306 -9.99 -22.01 21.56
CA LEU A 306 -11.06 -21.64 22.51
C LEU A 306 -11.39 -20.15 22.53
N CYS A 307 -10.55 -19.32 21.91
CA CYS A 307 -10.73 -17.88 21.82
C CYS A 307 -10.04 -17.33 20.57
N PHE A 308 -10.35 -16.09 20.18
CA PHE A 308 -9.59 -15.42 19.14
C PHE A 308 -8.21 -14.98 19.66
N LYS A 309 -7.20 -15.09 18.79
CA LYS A 309 -5.81 -14.76 19.06
C LYS A 309 -5.64 -13.29 19.44
N ASP A 310 -6.28 -12.42 18.66
CA ASP A 310 -6.03 -10.97 18.67
C ASP A 310 -7.30 -10.12 18.62
N LEU A 311 -8.43 -10.73 19.01
CA LEU A 311 -9.72 -10.06 19.17
C LEU A 311 -10.32 -10.44 20.52
N GLN A 312 -10.25 -9.53 21.48
CA GLN A 312 -10.77 -9.73 22.84
C GLN A 312 -11.53 -8.48 23.27
N MET A 313 -12.51 -8.64 24.15
CA MET A 313 -13.26 -7.53 24.74
C MET A 313 -12.72 -7.20 26.12
N ASP A 314 -12.65 -5.91 26.40
CA ASP A 314 -12.45 -5.39 27.74
C ASP A 314 -13.79 -5.48 28.50
N PRO A 315 -13.86 -6.25 29.60
CA PRO A 315 -15.09 -6.47 30.34
C PRO A 315 -15.66 -5.19 30.98
N ASP A 316 -14.81 -4.22 31.32
CA ASP A 316 -15.22 -3.00 32.01
C ASP A 316 -15.75 -1.95 31.03
N THR A 317 -15.10 -1.83 29.86
CA THR A 317 -15.43 -0.79 28.89
C THR A 317 -16.37 -1.27 27.77
N GLY A 318 -16.52 -2.58 27.60
CA GLY A 318 -17.30 -3.16 26.50
C GLY A 318 -16.74 -2.77 25.13
N LYS A 319 -15.43 -2.56 25.02
CA LYS A 319 -14.71 -2.24 23.78
C LYS A 319 -13.68 -3.31 23.48
N VAL A 320 -13.19 -3.34 22.24
CA VAL A 320 -12.01 -4.15 21.89
C VAL A 320 -10.86 -3.80 22.82
N HIS A 321 -10.26 -4.82 23.42
CA HIS A 321 -9.11 -4.70 24.31
C HIS A 321 -7.90 -4.21 23.53
N SER A 322 -7.27 -3.14 24.02
CA SER A 322 -6.08 -2.53 23.42
C SER A 322 -4.86 -3.40 23.69
N ARG A 323 -4.16 -3.84 22.63
CA ARG A 323 -2.96 -4.68 22.74
C ARG A 323 -1.74 -3.96 22.21
N SER A 324 -0.66 -3.99 22.99
CA SER A 324 0.66 -3.59 22.53
C SER A 324 1.28 -4.71 21.71
N SER A 325 1.92 -4.37 20.60
CA SER A 325 2.77 -5.26 19.81
C SER A 325 4.23 -4.86 20.02
N ARG A 326 5.15 -5.84 19.97
CA ARG A 326 6.60 -5.63 20.09
C ARG A 326 7.11 -4.51 19.18
N VAL A 327 6.61 -4.47 17.94
CA VAL A 327 6.89 -3.37 16.99
C VAL A 327 5.58 -2.68 16.64
N CYS A 328 5.51 -1.37 16.87
CA CYS A 328 4.44 -0.51 16.38
C CYS A 328 5.01 0.86 15.99
N LEU A 329 5.26 1.05 14.69
CA LEU A 329 5.98 2.20 14.15
C LEU A 329 5.22 2.82 12.98
N THR A 330 5.51 4.10 12.74
CA THR A 330 5.16 4.77 11.50
C THR A 330 6.35 4.76 10.56
N VAL A 331 6.09 4.47 9.29
CA VAL A 331 7.08 4.35 8.21
C VAL A 331 6.70 5.37 7.15
N THR A 332 7.51 6.43 7.01
CA THR A 332 7.32 7.44 5.99
C THR A 332 8.30 7.20 4.84
N LEU A 333 7.80 6.86 3.66
CA LEU A 333 8.59 6.80 2.43
C LEU A 333 8.82 8.23 1.91
N TRP A 334 10.08 8.60 1.62
CA TRP A 334 10.43 9.93 1.13
C TRP A 334 10.76 9.93 -0.35
N SER A 335 11.80 9.21 -0.74
CA SER A 335 12.23 9.14 -2.14
C SER A 335 13.16 7.97 -2.38
N CYS A 336 13.19 7.49 -3.62
CA CYS A 336 14.28 6.67 -4.14
C CYS A 336 15.14 7.51 -5.07
N ARG A 337 16.46 7.29 -5.06
CA ARG A 337 17.41 8.00 -5.91
C ARG A 337 18.28 7.00 -6.65
N MET A 338 18.75 7.40 -7.83
CA MET A 338 19.65 6.61 -8.67
C MET A 338 19.08 5.25 -9.09
N ILE A 339 17.75 5.09 -9.11
CA ILE A 339 17.13 3.85 -9.58
C ILE A 339 17.30 3.77 -11.11
N PRO A 340 17.95 2.72 -11.64
CA PRO A 340 18.11 2.57 -13.08
C PRO A 340 16.73 2.47 -13.77
N PRO A 341 16.47 3.21 -14.85
CA PRO A 341 15.26 2.97 -15.62
C PRO A 341 15.40 1.65 -16.41
N PRO A 342 14.28 0.96 -16.70
CA PRO A 342 14.31 -0.16 -17.63
C PRO A 342 14.76 0.32 -19.02
N GLY A 343 15.32 -0.60 -19.80
CA GLY A 343 15.81 -0.37 -21.15
C GLY A 343 14.69 -0.24 -22.19
N VAL A 344 15.09 -0.19 -23.46
CA VAL A 344 14.16 -0.05 -24.58
C VAL A 344 13.28 -1.30 -24.74
N GLY A 345 12.01 -1.11 -25.14
CA GLY A 345 11.06 -2.19 -25.39
C GLY A 345 10.12 -2.52 -24.23
N LEU A 346 10.28 -1.88 -23.07
CA LEU A 346 9.34 -1.96 -21.95
C LEU A 346 8.61 -0.62 -21.77
N GLN A 347 7.28 -0.66 -21.71
CA GLN A 347 6.45 0.45 -21.30
C GLN A 347 6.14 0.31 -19.80
N VAL A 348 6.65 1.25 -19.01
CA VAL A 348 6.42 1.30 -17.56
C VAL A 348 5.01 1.78 -17.27
N LEU A 349 4.20 0.95 -16.61
CA LEU A 349 2.84 1.27 -16.18
C LEU A 349 2.81 1.84 -14.75
N SER A 350 3.66 1.31 -13.86
CA SER A 350 3.77 1.80 -12.48
C SER A 350 5.20 1.69 -11.96
N ARG A 351 5.57 2.62 -11.08
CA ARG A 351 6.74 2.56 -10.20
C ARG A 351 6.22 2.55 -8.78
N HIS A 352 6.70 1.65 -7.94
CA HIS A 352 6.14 1.47 -6.60
C HIS A 352 7.14 0.86 -5.64
N ILE A 353 6.85 0.94 -4.34
CA ILE A 353 7.52 0.16 -3.31
C ILE A 353 6.51 -0.82 -2.74
N ARG A 354 6.90 -2.08 -2.63
CA ARG A 354 6.23 -3.08 -1.80
C ARG A 354 7.03 -3.25 -0.52
N PHE A 355 6.39 -3.26 0.64
CA PHE A 355 7.09 -3.54 1.89
C PHE A 355 6.26 -4.38 2.86
N CYS A 356 6.93 -5.06 3.77
CA CYS A 356 6.34 -5.94 4.76
C CYS A 356 7.27 -6.12 5.97
N ALA A 357 6.72 -6.63 7.08
CA ALA A 357 7.51 -7.18 8.17
C ALA A 357 8.19 -8.48 7.69
N PHE A 358 9.49 -8.61 7.95
CA PHE A 358 10.32 -9.71 7.45
C PHE A 358 11.32 -10.12 8.54
N ASN A 359 11.60 -11.42 8.68
CA ASN A 359 12.53 -11.94 9.70
C ASN A 359 13.90 -12.36 9.14
N GLY A 360 14.28 -11.88 7.96
CA GLY A 360 15.48 -12.34 7.26
C GLY A 360 15.25 -13.57 6.37
N THR A 361 14.19 -14.35 6.62
CA THR A 361 13.93 -15.61 5.89
C THR A 361 12.51 -15.72 5.31
N GLU A 362 11.51 -15.07 5.91
CA GLU A 362 10.12 -15.15 5.49
C GLU A 362 9.38 -13.84 5.77
N VAL A 363 8.34 -13.60 4.96
CA VAL A 363 7.43 -12.48 5.09
C VAL A 363 6.41 -12.78 6.20
N LEU A 364 6.31 -11.90 7.19
CA LEU A 364 5.48 -12.08 8.40
C LEU A 364 4.14 -11.36 8.34
N SER A 365 4.06 -10.24 7.62
CA SER A 365 2.84 -9.42 7.50
C SER A 365 2.25 -9.48 6.09
N ASN A 366 1.09 -8.85 5.91
CA ASN A 366 0.66 -8.49 4.57
C ASN A 366 1.71 -7.60 3.87
N ILE A 367 1.68 -7.60 2.54
CA ILE A 367 2.54 -6.79 1.70
C ILE A 367 1.78 -5.50 1.35
N HIS A 368 2.29 -4.36 1.79
CA HIS A 368 1.71 -3.06 1.46
C HIS A 368 2.41 -2.46 0.24
N THR A 369 1.62 -1.93 -0.71
CA THR A 369 2.13 -1.32 -1.95
C THR A 369 1.87 0.18 -1.93
N VAL A 370 2.93 0.97 -2.17
CA VAL A 370 2.84 2.44 -2.31
C VAL A 370 3.34 2.82 -3.70
N ARG A 371 2.48 3.47 -4.50
CA ARG A 371 2.83 3.95 -5.83
C ARG A 371 3.67 5.22 -5.72
N ALA A 372 4.78 5.24 -6.44
CA ALA A 372 5.65 6.39 -6.52
C ALA A 372 5.18 7.36 -7.61
N THR A 373 5.40 8.65 -7.37
CA THR A 373 5.38 9.67 -8.41
C THR A 373 6.78 9.81 -9.00
N TYR A 374 6.87 10.18 -10.28
CA TYR A 374 8.16 10.43 -10.91
C TYR A 374 8.08 11.68 -11.79
N ASN A 375 9.22 12.35 -11.94
CA ASN A 375 9.35 13.48 -12.84
C ASN A 375 10.14 13.05 -14.08
N PRO A 376 9.61 13.22 -15.31
CA PRO A 376 10.32 12.86 -16.54
C PRO A 376 11.70 13.52 -16.70
N THR A 377 11.90 14.69 -16.07
CA THR A 377 13.21 15.38 -16.07
C THR A 377 14.26 14.70 -15.19
N SER A 378 13.84 13.86 -14.24
CA SER A 378 14.69 13.12 -13.31
C SER A 378 14.21 11.67 -13.18
N PRO A 379 14.33 10.85 -14.25
CA PRO A 379 13.71 9.52 -14.32
C PRO A 379 14.27 8.49 -13.33
N LYS A 380 15.45 8.78 -12.75
CA LYS A 380 16.11 7.96 -11.72
C LYS A 380 15.67 8.28 -10.29
N THR A 381 14.81 9.27 -10.13
CA THR A 381 14.31 9.72 -8.84
C THR A 381 12.83 9.43 -8.76
N TRP A 382 12.46 8.68 -7.73
CA TRP A 382 11.06 8.40 -7.41
C TRP A 382 10.72 9.17 -6.15
N SER A 383 9.60 9.85 -6.17
CA SER A 383 9.14 10.68 -5.07
C SER A 383 7.87 10.08 -4.49
N PHE A 384 7.85 10.03 -3.17
CA PHE A 384 6.63 9.82 -2.42
C PHE A 384 6.26 11.20 -1.89
N SER A 385 4.97 11.47 -1.69
CA SER A 385 4.51 12.75 -1.17
C SER A 385 4.12 12.61 0.30
N PRO A 386 5.10 12.40 1.21
CA PRO A 386 4.80 12.39 2.63
C PRO A 386 4.35 13.80 3.03
N ARG A 387 3.43 13.92 3.99
CA ARG A 387 2.83 15.19 4.47
C ARG A 387 1.65 15.75 3.64
N MET A 388 1.15 15.06 2.63
CA MET A 388 -0.23 15.28 2.13
C MET A 388 -1.18 14.17 2.59
N SER A 389 -0.89 13.59 3.77
CA SER A 389 -1.70 12.54 4.40
C SER A 389 -3.15 13.04 4.54
N ASN A 390 -4.11 12.19 4.18
CA ASN A 390 -5.55 12.47 4.05
C ASN A 390 -5.98 13.31 2.82
N MET A 391 -5.08 13.89 2.03
CA MET A 391 -5.43 14.57 0.77
C MET A 391 -5.14 13.70 -0.46
N LEU A 392 -4.09 12.88 -0.40
CA LEU A 392 -3.72 11.98 -1.48
C LEU A 392 -4.48 10.66 -1.40
N PRO A 393 -4.77 10.01 -2.55
CA PRO A 393 -5.27 8.65 -2.58
C PRO A 393 -4.42 7.71 -1.72
N CYS A 394 -5.04 6.77 -1.01
CA CYS A 394 -4.33 5.82 -0.13
C CYS A 394 -3.12 5.15 -0.81
N LEU A 395 -3.22 4.90 -2.11
CA LEU A 395 -2.16 4.27 -2.90
C LEU A 395 -0.90 5.14 -3.07
N LEU A 396 -1.05 6.46 -3.06
CA LEU A 396 0.04 7.44 -3.24
C LEU A 396 0.57 7.97 -1.90
N ASP A 397 -0.04 7.57 -0.80
CA ASP A 397 0.32 8.05 0.54
C ASP A 397 1.59 7.34 1.03
N GLY A 398 2.67 8.11 1.16
CA GLY A 398 3.94 7.61 1.67
C GLY A 398 3.97 7.43 3.19
N ASP A 399 2.94 7.89 3.92
CA ASP A 399 2.85 7.76 5.38
C ASP A 399 2.11 6.46 5.75
N CYS A 400 2.87 5.46 6.18
CA CYS A 400 2.40 4.11 6.48
C CYS A 400 2.64 3.74 7.95
N PHE A 401 2.10 2.59 8.37
CA PHE A 401 2.39 1.98 9.65
C PHE A 401 2.79 0.51 9.49
N ILE A 402 3.54 0.02 10.49
CA ILE A 402 3.87 -1.39 10.66
C ILE A 402 3.61 -1.79 12.10
N ARG A 403 2.85 -2.87 12.26
CA ARG A 403 2.70 -3.62 13.51
C ARG A 403 3.18 -5.04 13.29
N CYS A 404 3.99 -5.56 14.20
CA CYS A 404 4.45 -6.95 14.14
C CYS A 404 4.87 -7.43 15.53
N ASP A 405 4.23 -8.50 15.99
CA ASP A 405 4.51 -9.14 17.28
C ASP A 405 5.28 -10.45 17.09
N SER A 406 6.42 -10.37 16.40
CA SER A 406 7.32 -11.52 16.20
C SER A 406 8.50 -11.43 17.16
N ASP A 407 8.86 -12.56 17.77
CA ASP A 407 10.02 -12.68 18.66
C ASP A 407 11.36 -12.82 17.92
N SER A 408 11.34 -12.87 16.58
CA SER A 408 12.58 -13.01 15.81
C SER A 408 13.57 -11.87 16.12
N PRO A 409 14.87 -12.17 16.35
CA PRO A 409 15.91 -11.15 16.48
C PRO A 409 16.21 -10.46 15.15
N GLU A 410 15.94 -11.14 14.03
CA GLU A 410 16.10 -10.62 12.67
C GLU A 410 14.83 -9.89 12.19
N LEU A 411 13.91 -9.53 13.09
CA LEU A 411 12.73 -8.77 12.71
C LEU A 411 13.15 -7.41 12.12
N GLY A 412 12.71 -7.18 10.89
CA GLY A 412 12.98 -5.97 10.13
C GLY A 412 11.87 -5.62 9.15
N ILE A 413 12.12 -4.59 8.36
CA ILE A 413 11.25 -4.17 7.26
C ILE A 413 11.96 -4.46 5.95
N LEU A 414 11.35 -5.31 5.13
CA LEU A 414 11.81 -5.56 3.76
C LEU A 414 11.10 -4.61 2.82
N PHE A 415 11.87 -3.89 2.00
CA PHE A 415 11.40 -3.03 0.92
C PHE A 415 11.84 -3.62 -0.42
N GLU A 416 10.92 -3.78 -1.36
CA GLU A 416 11.19 -4.12 -2.75
C GLU A 416 10.74 -2.96 -3.65
N LEU A 417 11.66 -2.44 -4.46
CA LEU A 417 11.36 -1.38 -5.41
C LEU A 417 10.88 -2.03 -6.70
N GLY A 418 9.62 -1.83 -7.05
CA GLY A 418 8.95 -2.51 -8.15
C GLY A 418 8.67 -1.61 -9.36
N ILE A 419 8.69 -2.23 -10.54
CA ILE A 419 8.15 -1.68 -11.78
C ILE A 419 7.15 -2.68 -12.37
N THR A 420 5.91 -2.24 -12.57
CA THR A 420 4.95 -2.98 -13.41
C THR A 420 5.07 -2.45 -14.84
N TYR A 421 5.18 -3.34 -15.82
CA TYR A 421 5.41 -2.98 -17.21
C TYR A 421 4.58 -3.82 -18.18
N ILE A 422 4.49 -3.33 -19.41
CA ILE A 422 4.05 -4.10 -20.57
C ILE A 422 5.17 -4.12 -21.62
N ARG A 423 5.43 -5.28 -22.21
CA ARG A 423 6.45 -5.46 -23.23
C ARG A 423 5.90 -5.00 -24.58
N ASN A 424 6.56 -4.04 -25.22
CA ASN A 424 6.08 -3.44 -26.46
C ASN A 424 5.97 -4.45 -27.62
N SER A 425 6.81 -5.47 -27.63
CA SER A 425 6.87 -6.46 -28.72
C SER A 425 5.81 -7.56 -28.61
N THR A 426 5.42 -7.96 -27.40
CA THR A 426 4.49 -9.08 -27.17
C THR A 426 3.15 -8.65 -26.56
N GLY A 427 3.09 -7.46 -25.96
CA GLY A 427 1.95 -7.04 -25.14
C GLY A 427 1.88 -7.73 -23.78
N GLU A 428 2.88 -8.53 -23.41
CA GLU A 428 2.90 -9.24 -22.14
C GLU A 428 3.18 -8.27 -20.98
N ARG A 429 2.41 -8.43 -19.90
CA ARG A 429 2.56 -7.67 -18.67
C ARG A 429 3.47 -8.42 -17.70
N GLY A 430 4.26 -7.69 -16.91
CA GLY A 430 5.05 -8.28 -15.84
C GLY A 430 5.41 -7.29 -14.73
N ASP A 431 5.97 -7.82 -13.65
CA ASP A 431 6.44 -7.08 -12.49
C ASP A 431 7.93 -7.37 -12.24
N LEU A 432 8.76 -6.33 -12.29
CA LEU A 432 10.20 -6.38 -12.04
C LEU A 432 10.53 -5.79 -10.67
N SER A 433 11.47 -6.43 -9.98
CA SER A 433 12.23 -5.83 -8.90
C SER A 433 13.41 -5.06 -9.47
N CYS A 434 13.47 -3.78 -9.17
CA CYS A 434 14.62 -2.90 -9.38
C CYS A 434 15.69 -3.06 -8.30
N GLY A 435 15.42 -3.92 -7.32
CA GLY A 435 16.25 -4.14 -6.15
C GLY A 435 15.46 -4.03 -4.85
N TRP A 436 16.11 -4.44 -3.77
CA TRP A 436 15.52 -4.54 -2.44
C TRP A 436 16.41 -3.89 -1.38
N ALA A 437 15.81 -3.53 -0.26
CA ALA A 437 16.52 -3.03 0.91
C ALA A 437 15.89 -3.64 2.16
N PHE A 438 16.71 -4.01 3.14
CA PHE A 438 16.25 -4.56 4.41
C PHE A 438 16.73 -3.68 5.56
N LEU A 439 15.80 -3.28 6.43
CA LEU A 439 16.07 -2.52 7.64
C LEU A 439 15.74 -3.37 8.86
N LYS A 440 16.77 -4.00 9.45
CA LYS A 440 16.67 -4.70 10.73
C LYS A 440 16.27 -3.71 11.82
N LEU A 441 15.25 -4.04 12.62
CA LEU A 441 14.69 -3.12 13.61
C LEU A 441 15.33 -3.23 14.99
N PHE A 442 16.09 -4.29 15.25
CA PHE A 442 16.75 -4.52 16.51
C PHE A 442 18.27 -4.62 16.30
N ASP A 443 19.02 -4.05 17.23
CA ASP A 443 20.48 -4.23 17.28
C ASP A 443 20.84 -5.60 17.87
N GLU A 444 22.14 -5.90 17.93
CA GLU A 444 22.68 -7.15 18.49
C GLU A 444 22.34 -7.35 19.97
N ASN A 445 22.04 -6.26 20.70
CA ASN A 445 21.63 -6.29 22.10
C ASN A 445 20.11 -6.46 22.27
N GLY A 446 19.36 -6.54 21.17
CA GLY A 446 17.90 -6.66 21.17
C GLY A 446 17.16 -5.34 21.45
N ALA A 447 17.86 -4.21 21.44
CA ALA A 447 17.24 -2.89 21.57
C ALA A 447 16.72 -2.39 20.21
N LEU A 448 15.61 -1.66 20.23
CA LEU A 448 15.03 -1.08 19.02
C LEU A 448 15.96 0.01 18.44
N ILE A 449 16.21 -0.03 17.13
CA ILE A 449 17.03 0.98 16.46
C ILE A 449 16.45 2.40 16.63
N PRO A 450 17.28 3.45 16.56
CA PRO A 450 16.81 4.83 16.67
C PRO A 450 15.71 5.17 15.64
N LEU A 451 14.64 5.82 16.06
CA LEU A 451 13.54 6.19 15.16
C LEU A 451 13.86 7.51 14.44
N ARG A 452 14.63 7.40 13.35
CA ARG A 452 15.11 8.55 12.54
C ARG A 452 14.94 8.31 11.04
N THR A 453 15.48 9.22 10.24
CA THR A 453 15.60 9.03 8.80
C THR A 453 16.77 8.10 8.49
N TYR A 454 16.53 7.10 7.65
CA TYR A 454 17.50 6.14 7.16
C TYR A 454 17.64 6.28 5.64
N GLU A 455 18.89 6.24 5.19
CA GLU A 455 19.24 6.12 3.78
C GLU A 455 19.75 4.70 3.56
N LEU A 456 18.91 3.86 2.96
CA LEU A 456 19.17 2.45 2.72
C LEU A 456 19.76 2.27 1.33
N THR A 457 20.81 1.47 1.22
CA THR A 457 21.33 1.02 -0.08
C THR A 457 20.36 0.00 -0.65
N VAL A 458 20.05 0.13 -1.94
CA VAL A 458 19.20 -0.83 -2.65
C VAL A 458 20.11 -1.84 -3.36
N HIS A 459 19.94 -3.11 -3.01
CA HIS A 459 20.68 -4.24 -3.53
C HIS A 459 19.95 -4.83 -4.75
N GLY A 460 20.68 -5.25 -5.77
CA GLY A 460 20.10 -6.05 -6.86
C GLY A 460 19.78 -7.47 -6.41
N GLY A 461 19.10 -8.24 -7.25
CA GLY A 461 18.72 -9.62 -6.94
C GLY A 461 17.42 -9.70 -6.14
N THR A 462 17.26 -10.80 -5.40
CA THR A 462 16.16 -11.01 -4.45
C THR A 462 16.71 -11.14 -3.03
N PRO A 463 15.90 -10.86 -1.98
CA PRO A 463 16.33 -11.03 -0.60
C PRO A 463 16.65 -12.48 -0.20
N TYR A 464 16.35 -13.46 -1.06
CA TYR A 464 16.56 -14.90 -0.84
C TYR A 464 17.77 -15.45 -1.59
N GLU A 465 18.34 -14.67 -2.51
CA GLU A 465 19.60 -15.01 -3.14
C GLU A 465 20.70 -14.80 -2.08
N ALA A 466 21.46 -15.87 -1.78
CA ALA A 466 22.66 -15.74 -0.97
C ALA A 466 23.53 -14.63 -1.56
N GLU A 467 24.22 -13.85 -0.71
CA GLU A 467 25.08 -12.71 -1.07
C GLU A 467 26.29 -13.07 -1.97
N ALA A 468 26.15 -14.04 -2.88
CA ALA A 468 27.20 -14.54 -3.76
C ALA A 468 27.31 -13.79 -5.09
N ASP A 469 26.44 -12.82 -5.40
CA ASP A 469 26.54 -12.04 -6.66
C ASP A 469 26.22 -10.53 -6.53
N ALA A 470 26.29 -9.97 -5.31
CA ALA A 470 26.26 -8.51 -5.11
C ALA A 470 27.51 -7.79 -5.68
N ASP A 471 28.49 -8.55 -6.17
CA ASP A 471 29.75 -8.08 -6.75
C ASP A 471 29.73 -7.89 -8.27
N ALA A 472 28.57 -7.92 -8.94
CA ALA A 472 28.49 -7.58 -10.37
C ALA A 472 28.68 -6.08 -10.69
N THR A 473 28.95 -5.24 -9.68
CA THR A 473 29.41 -3.85 -9.85
C THR A 473 30.78 -3.57 -9.25
N SER A 474 31.43 -4.54 -8.60
CA SER A 474 32.84 -4.42 -8.26
C SER A 474 33.67 -4.88 -9.46
N THR A 475 34.18 -3.89 -10.20
CA THR A 475 35.35 -4.11 -11.05
C THR A 475 36.46 -4.76 -10.20
N LYS A 476 36.59 -6.10 -10.30
CA LYS A 476 37.85 -6.77 -10.02
C LYS A 476 38.90 -6.24 -10.98
N ARG A 477 39.64 -5.22 -10.56
CA ARG A 477 41.07 -5.03 -10.86
C ARG A 477 41.69 -4.19 -9.75
N GLY A 478 42.59 -4.81 -9.00
CA GLY A 478 43.32 -4.18 -7.92
C GLY A 478 43.94 -2.86 -8.35
N THR A 479 43.58 -1.79 -7.65
CA THR A 479 44.35 -0.57 -7.44
C THR A 479 43.76 0.11 -6.21
N SER A 480 44.60 0.59 -5.31
CA SER A 480 44.20 1.30 -4.09
C SER A 480 43.43 2.58 -4.44
N THR A 481 42.11 2.50 -4.56
CA THR A 481 41.26 3.67 -4.80
C THR A 481 41.12 4.48 -3.51
N GLY A 482 41.51 5.75 -3.55
CA GLY A 482 41.42 6.64 -2.39
C GLY A 482 39.98 6.85 -1.91
N VAL A 483 39.81 7.15 -0.61
CA VAL A 483 38.52 7.35 0.08
C VAL A 483 37.56 8.27 -0.68
N LEU A 484 38.09 9.32 -1.33
CA LEU A 484 37.29 10.26 -2.14
C LEU A 484 36.67 9.61 -3.38
N GLN A 485 37.38 8.68 -4.03
CA GLN A 485 36.89 7.95 -5.20
C GLN A 485 35.83 6.92 -4.79
N GLN A 486 36.02 6.25 -3.65
CA GLN A 486 35.03 5.36 -3.07
C GLN A 486 33.76 6.13 -2.66
N MET A 487 33.91 7.34 -2.11
CA MET A 487 32.79 8.21 -1.77
C MET A 487 32.03 8.69 -3.02
N LEU A 488 32.73 9.02 -4.10
CA LEU A 488 32.13 9.37 -5.40
C LEU A 488 31.39 8.20 -6.06
N LEU A 489 31.89 6.97 -5.91
CA LEU A 489 31.23 5.77 -6.40
C LEU A 489 29.96 5.44 -5.59
N SER A 490 30.00 5.60 -4.26
CA SER A 490 28.83 5.39 -3.39
C SER A 490 27.66 6.33 -3.67
N ARG A 491 27.93 7.54 -4.18
CA ARG A 491 26.91 8.51 -4.61
C ARG A 491 26.11 8.06 -5.84
N LYS A 492 26.63 7.07 -6.59
CA LYS A 492 25.98 6.55 -7.80
C LYS A 492 25.10 5.33 -7.54
N LEU A 493 25.15 4.75 -6.33
CA LEU A 493 24.37 3.57 -6.00
C LEU A 493 22.89 3.91 -5.80
N PRO A 494 21.97 3.00 -6.19
CA PRO A 494 20.55 3.08 -5.88
C PRO A 494 20.31 3.20 -4.36
N LYS A 495 19.46 4.16 -3.97
CA LYS A 495 19.20 4.47 -2.55
C LYS A 495 17.73 4.69 -2.28
N LEU A 496 17.27 4.21 -1.14
CA LEU A 496 15.92 4.39 -0.61
C LEU A 496 15.99 5.22 0.69
N ILE A 497 15.21 6.31 0.76
CA ILE A 497 15.13 7.15 1.96
C ILE A 497 13.80 6.90 2.66
N VAL A 498 13.88 6.42 3.91
CA VAL A 498 12.72 6.11 4.76
C VAL A 498 12.89 6.81 6.10
N LYS A 499 11.79 7.27 6.70
CA LYS A 499 11.80 7.82 8.06
C LYS A 499 10.92 6.99 8.98
N LEU A 500 11.51 6.54 10.09
CA LEU A 500 10.78 5.88 11.17
C LEU A 500 10.40 6.89 12.25
N LYS A 501 9.19 6.78 12.79
CA LYS A 501 8.77 7.56 13.98
C LYS A 501 7.82 6.74 14.85
N PRO A 502 7.73 7.04 16.16
CA PRO A 502 6.65 6.51 16.97
C PRO A 502 5.30 7.07 16.49
N PRO A 503 4.22 6.28 16.48
CA PRO A 503 2.89 6.80 16.22
C PRO A 503 2.46 7.80 17.30
N LYS A 504 1.73 8.85 16.89
CA LYS A 504 1.09 9.81 17.80
C LYS A 504 0.09 9.09 18.71
N THR A 505 -0.15 9.61 19.92
CA THR A 505 -0.99 8.98 20.95
C THR A 505 -2.33 8.48 20.42
N ARG A 506 -3.14 9.35 19.77
CA ARG A 506 -4.45 8.98 19.19
C ARG A 506 -4.34 7.86 18.14
N VAL A 507 -3.32 7.91 17.29
CA VAL A 507 -3.10 6.90 16.24
C VAL A 507 -2.66 5.58 16.88
N ARG A 508 -1.80 5.64 17.90
CA ARG A 508 -1.34 4.46 18.65
C ARG A 508 -2.50 3.74 19.33
N GLU A 509 -3.42 4.47 19.95
CA GLU A 509 -4.63 3.90 20.54
C GLU A 509 -5.46 3.13 19.51
N GLN A 510 -5.68 3.69 18.33
CA GLN A 510 -6.40 3.02 17.24
C GLN A 510 -5.63 1.81 16.69
N LEU A 511 -4.32 1.97 16.49
CA LEU A 511 -3.45 0.89 16.03
C LEU A 511 -3.45 -0.29 17.02
N ASN A 512 -3.57 -0.04 18.32
CA ASN A 512 -3.62 -1.10 19.34
C ASN A 512 -4.91 -1.94 19.32
N LEU A 513 -5.91 -1.54 18.53
CA LEU A 513 -7.13 -2.33 18.29
C LEU A 513 -7.03 -3.22 17.05
N LEU A 514 -5.97 -3.06 16.26
CA LEU A 514 -5.70 -3.82 15.04
C LEU A 514 -4.99 -5.15 15.35
N PRO A 515 -4.90 -6.07 14.37
CA PRO A 515 -4.12 -7.30 14.54
C PRO A 515 -2.70 -7.04 15.04
N ASP A 516 -2.13 -8.03 15.74
CA ASP A 516 -0.76 -7.96 16.25
C ASP A 516 0.27 -7.74 15.14
N THR A 517 -0.01 -8.29 13.95
CA THR A 517 0.82 -8.16 12.76
C THR A 517 -0.01 -7.68 11.59
N ILE A 518 0.21 -6.43 11.17
CA ILE A 518 -0.42 -5.83 9.98
C ILE A 518 0.35 -4.57 9.55
N THR A 519 0.37 -4.32 8.25
CA THR A 519 0.93 -3.10 7.64
C THR A 519 -0.11 -2.40 6.78
N GLY A 520 0.01 -1.09 6.65
CA GLY A 520 -0.92 -0.34 5.80
C GLY A 520 -0.71 1.17 5.81
N CYS A 521 -1.65 1.88 5.20
CA CYS A 521 -1.64 3.34 5.10
C CYS A 521 -2.19 3.98 6.38
N LEU A 522 -1.50 4.99 6.92
CA LEU A 522 -1.92 5.67 8.16
C LEU A 522 -3.29 6.34 8.05
N SER A 523 -3.65 6.84 6.85
CA SER A 523 -4.93 7.51 6.64
C SER A 523 -6.15 6.58 6.77
N THR A 524 -5.95 5.25 6.78
CA THR A 524 -7.03 4.26 6.89
C THR A 524 -7.20 3.67 8.30
N VAL A 525 -6.29 3.97 9.23
CA VAL A 525 -6.24 3.34 10.57
C VAL A 525 -7.54 3.50 11.35
N HIS A 526 -8.19 4.67 11.27
CA HIS A 526 -9.45 4.92 11.96
C HIS A 526 -10.59 4.02 11.43
N LEU A 527 -10.64 3.76 10.12
CA LEU A 527 -11.63 2.86 9.51
C LEU A 527 -11.36 1.41 9.91
N LEU A 528 -10.09 0.99 9.89
CA LEU A 528 -9.70 -0.35 10.33
C LEU A 528 -10.06 -0.60 11.81
N SER A 529 -9.85 0.42 12.65
CA SER A 529 -10.20 0.38 14.07
C SER A 529 -11.71 0.27 14.29
N LEU A 530 -12.53 1.02 13.54
CA LEU A 530 -13.99 0.92 13.60
C LEU A 530 -14.50 -0.42 13.10
N TYR A 531 -13.93 -0.94 12.00
CA TYR A 531 -14.21 -2.29 11.52
C TYR A 531 -13.91 -3.35 12.58
N ARG A 532 -12.75 -3.26 13.25
CA ARG A 532 -12.38 -4.18 14.34
C ARG A 532 -13.36 -4.14 15.52
N GLN A 533 -13.92 -2.96 15.83
CA GLN A 533 -14.96 -2.84 16.86
C GLN A 533 -16.28 -3.49 16.43
N LEU A 534 -16.72 -3.30 15.18
CA LEU A 534 -17.91 -3.98 14.64
C LEU A 534 -17.74 -5.50 14.63
N LEU A 535 -16.55 -5.96 14.26
CA LEU A 535 -16.21 -7.38 14.25
C LEU A 535 -16.29 -7.98 15.66
N ALA A 536 -15.77 -7.26 16.67
CA ALA A 536 -15.87 -7.69 18.06
C ALA A 536 -17.30 -7.71 18.59
N ASP A 537 -18.13 -6.70 18.27
CA ASP A 537 -19.55 -6.73 18.66
C ASP A 537 -20.21 -8.02 18.13
N ALA A 538 -20.08 -8.29 16.84
CA ALA A 538 -20.74 -9.40 16.18
C ALA A 538 -20.25 -10.79 16.66
N LEU A 539 -18.97 -10.90 17.03
CA LEU A 539 -18.36 -12.17 17.42
C LEU A 539 -18.36 -12.43 18.93
N LEU A 540 -18.31 -11.39 19.74
CA LEU A 540 -18.09 -11.50 21.18
C LEU A 540 -19.23 -10.95 22.04
N LEU A 541 -20.02 -9.99 21.54
CA LEU A 541 -21.14 -9.41 22.31
C LEU A 541 -22.50 -9.94 21.87
N ASP A 542 -22.77 -9.97 20.56
CA ASP A 542 -24.05 -10.36 20.01
C ASP A 542 -24.28 -11.88 20.07
N ARG A 543 -23.22 -12.64 20.37
CA ARG A 543 -23.26 -14.09 20.55
C ARG A 543 -23.13 -14.46 22.02
N VAL A 544 -24.02 -15.35 22.47
CA VAL A 544 -24.02 -15.87 23.84
C VAL A 544 -22.78 -16.74 24.11
N THR A 545 -22.31 -17.49 23.10
CA THR A 545 -21.12 -18.34 23.20
C THR A 545 -20.35 -18.36 21.88
N MET A 546 -19.03 -18.56 21.93
CA MET A 546 -18.20 -18.78 20.73
C MET A 546 -18.50 -20.11 20.03
N GLN A 547 -19.27 -21.01 20.66
CA GLN A 547 -19.71 -22.28 20.09
C GLN A 547 -20.92 -22.11 19.16
N ASN A 548 -21.55 -20.93 19.15
CA ASN A 548 -22.56 -20.64 18.14
C ASN A 548 -21.87 -20.58 16.77
N ALA A 549 -22.20 -21.55 15.91
CA ALA A 549 -21.69 -21.69 14.54
C ALA A 549 -22.63 -21.14 13.47
N ASP A 550 -23.72 -20.46 13.85
CA ASP A 550 -24.65 -19.83 12.91
C ASP A 550 -23.89 -18.82 12.04
N LEU A 551 -24.31 -18.65 10.79
CA LEU A 551 -23.75 -17.62 9.92
C LEU A 551 -24.12 -16.22 10.42
N ILE A 552 -23.19 -15.26 10.30
CA ILE A 552 -23.46 -13.85 10.65
C ILE A 552 -23.93 -13.13 9.40
N CYS A 553 -25.17 -12.66 9.40
CA CYS A 553 -25.70 -11.86 8.30
C CYS A 553 -25.28 -10.38 8.45
N ASN A 554 -24.01 -10.07 8.20
CA ASN A 554 -23.50 -8.69 8.19
C ASN A 554 -22.69 -8.41 6.92
N ALA A 555 -23.28 -7.60 6.04
CA ALA A 555 -22.70 -7.24 4.75
C ALA A 555 -21.35 -6.51 4.87
N VAL A 556 -21.23 -5.62 5.86
CA VAL A 556 -20.00 -4.86 6.10
C VAL A 556 -18.88 -5.81 6.53
N LEU A 557 -19.15 -6.72 7.47
CA LEU A 557 -18.16 -7.70 7.93
C LEU A 557 -17.69 -8.63 6.82
N ALA A 558 -18.62 -9.10 5.98
CA ALA A 558 -18.32 -10.00 4.87
C ALA A 558 -17.48 -9.33 3.76
N THR A 559 -17.73 -8.06 3.47
CA THR A 559 -17.19 -7.42 2.25
C THR A 559 -16.07 -6.42 2.50
N PHE A 560 -15.98 -5.82 3.69
CA PHE A 560 -14.93 -4.84 4.01
C PHE A 560 -13.50 -5.39 3.83
N PRO A 561 -13.17 -6.63 4.21
CA PRO A 561 -11.83 -7.19 3.98
C PRO A 561 -11.46 -7.21 2.49
N GLY A 562 -12.39 -7.58 1.61
CA GLY A 562 -12.16 -7.54 0.16
C GLY A 562 -11.98 -6.12 -0.39
N VAL A 563 -12.69 -5.13 0.18
CA VAL A 563 -12.49 -3.72 -0.12
C VAL A 563 -11.09 -3.26 0.28
N LEU A 564 -10.55 -3.74 1.40
CA LEU A 564 -9.21 -3.36 1.89
C LEU A 564 -8.09 -3.65 0.88
N ASP A 565 -8.27 -4.65 0.02
CA ASP A 565 -7.33 -4.99 -1.05
C ASP A 565 -7.52 -4.17 -2.34
N GLN A 566 -8.59 -3.38 -2.43
CA GLN A 566 -8.90 -2.49 -3.56
C GLN A 566 -8.65 -1.04 -3.15
N SER A 567 -7.48 -0.52 -3.52
CA SER A 567 -7.00 0.79 -3.07
C SER A 567 -7.93 1.95 -3.43
N ASP A 568 -8.63 1.86 -4.56
CA ASP A 568 -9.55 2.88 -5.04
C ASP A 568 -10.88 2.90 -4.27
N LEU A 569 -11.43 1.74 -3.94
CA LEU A 569 -12.62 1.63 -3.09
C LEU A 569 -12.32 2.03 -1.64
N MET A 570 -11.16 1.65 -1.09
CA MET A 570 -10.74 2.16 0.22
C MET A 570 -10.57 3.67 0.24
N ASP A 571 -10.05 4.24 -0.85
CA ASP A 571 -9.90 5.69 -0.96
C ASP A 571 -11.25 6.40 -1.05
N ALA A 572 -12.18 5.85 -1.84
CA ALA A 572 -13.56 6.30 -1.92
C ALA A 572 -14.24 6.24 -0.54
N PHE A 573 -14.08 5.14 0.19
CA PHE A 573 -14.65 4.99 1.52
C PHE A 573 -14.11 6.03 2.49
N ARG A 574 -12.79 6.21 2.52
CA ARG A 574 -12.10 7.21 3.36
C ARG A 574 -12.58 8.62 3.05
N LYS A 575 -12.75 8.97 1.78
CA LYS A 575 -13.25 10.28 1.36
C LYS A 575 -14.69 10.50 1.84
N LEU A 576 -15.59 9.54 1.57
CA LEU A 576 -16.99 9.60 2.02
C LEU A 576 -17.10 9.67 3.53
N TRP A 577 -16.29 8.89 4.25
CA TRP A 577 -16.20 8.96 5.70
C TRP A 577 -15.82 10.36 6.16
N THR A 578 -14.73 10.92 5.64
CA THR A 578 -14.23 12.26 6.03
C THR A 578 -15.28 13.35 5.80
N GLU A 579 -15.96 13.32 4.64
CA GLU A 579 -17.04 14.27 4.30
C GLU A 579 -18.28 14.10 5.19
N SER A 580 -18.61 12.86 5.57
CA SER A 580 -19.76 12.61 6.44
C SER A 580 -19.46 12.90 7.91
N GLU A 581 -18.23 12.61 8.37
CA GLU A 581 -17.78 12.83 9.74
C GLU A 581 -17.73 14.32 10.06
N SER A 582 -17.44 15.21 9.10
CA SER A 582 -17.50 16.65 9.34
C SER A 582 -18.88 17.14 9.77
N ASN A 583 -19.95 16.42 9.42
CA ASN A 583 -21.32 16.77 9.78
C ASN A 583 -21.73 16.29 11.18
N LEU A 584 -20.93 15.42 11.82
CA LEU A 584 -21.20 14.93 13.18
C LEU A 584 -20.84 15.96 14.25
N LYS A 585 -21.68 16.06 15.28
CA LYS A 585 -21.43 16.87 16.47
C LYS A 585 -20.22 16.35 17.24
N ARG A 586 -19.57 17.21 18.03
CA ARG A 586 -18.40 16.82 18.83
C ARG A 586 -18.72 15.73 19.87
N SER A 587 -19.94 15.68 20.39
CA SER A 587 -20.42 14.61 21.28
C SER A 587 -20.55 13.28 20.54
N GLU A 588 -21.15 13.29 19.34
CA GLU A 588 -21.32 12.11 18.49
C GLU A 588 -19.98 11.51 18.06
N LYS A 589 -19.00 12.37 17.75
CA LYS A 589 -17.61 11.95 17.44
C LYS A 589 -16.88 11.24 18.58
N LYS A 590 -17.37 11.36 19.82
CA LYS A 590 -16.80 10.67 20.99
C LYS A 590 -17.55 9.39 21.34
N ASP A 591 -18.77 9.22 20.83
CA ASP A 591 -19.59 8.05 21.07
C ASP A 591 -19.29 6.96 20.05
N ILE A 592 -18.65 5.89 20.52
CA ILE A 592 -18.28 4.75 19.67
C ILE A 592 -19.50 4.06 19.05
N THR A 593 -20.64 4.04 19.73
CA THR A 593 -21.86 3.39 19.24
C THR A 593 -22.44 4.17 18.05
N VAL A 594 -22.40 5.50 18.15
CA VAL A 594 -22.80 6.39 17.04
C VAL A 594 -21.83 6.22 15.88
N LEU A 595 -20.51 6.20 16.13
CA LEU A 595 -19.51 6.02 15.08
C LEU A 595 -19.63 4.67 14.36
N LYS A 596 -19.91 3.57 15.08
CA LYS A 596 -20.16 2.25 14.50
C LYS A 596 -21.35 2.25 13.54
N LYS A 597 -22.50 2.77 13.97
CA LYS A 597 -23.70 2.89 13.12
C LYS A 597 -23.46 3.82 11.93
N HIS A 598 -22.73 4.90 12.13
CA HIS A 598 -22.37 5.83 11.06
C HIS A 598 -21.45 5.18 10.05
N PHE A 599 -20.49 4.36 10.50
CA PHE A 599 -19.58 3.59 9.63
C PHE A 599 -20.35 2.65 8.72
N GLU A 600 -21.26 1.85 9.29
CA GLU A 600 -22.11 0.95 8.52
C GLU A 600 -22.97 1.74 7.51
N SER A 601 -23.57 2.86 7.94
CA SER A 601 -24.38 3.71 7.07
C SER A 601 -23.60 4.25 5.87
N VAL A 602 -22.41 4.82 6.10
CA VAL A 602 -21.56 5.37 5.04
C VAL A 602 -21.06 4.26 4.11
N TYR A 603 -20.64 3.13 4.68
CA TYR A 603 -20.19 1.99 3.88
C TYR A 603 -21.31 1.43 2.99
N MET A 604 -22.50 1.21 3.56
CA MET A 604 -23.65 0.64 2.86
C MET A 604 -24.28 1.58 1.83
N SER A 605 -24.14 2.90 2.01
CA SER A 605 -24.67 3.89 1.08
C SER A 605 -23.70 4.27 -0.03
N GLY A 606 -22.39 4.09 0.16
CA GLY A 606 -21.36 4.50 -0.80
C GLY A 606 -20.58 3.35 -1.43
N VAL A 607 -19.98 2.49 -0.61
CA VAL A 607 -18.98 1.49 -1.08
C VAL A 607 -19.65 0.18 -1.47
N PHE A 608 -20.55 -0.31 -0.63
CA PHE A 608 -21.23 -1.59 -0.84
C PHE A 608 -21.96 -1.66 -2.21
N PRO A 609 -22.64 -0.59 -2.68
CA PRO A 609 -23.22 -0.57 -4.01
C PRO A 609 -22.23 -0.69 -5.15
N LEU A 610 -21.07 -0.04 -5.03
CA LEU A 610 -20.02 -0.08 -6.04
C LEU A 610 -19.47 -1.50 -6.18
N LEU A 611 -19.31 -2.22 -5.06
CA LEU A 611 -18.77 -3.57 -5.04
C LEU A 611 -19.63 -4.57 -5.83
N HIS A 612 -20.96 -4.37 -5.86
CA HIS A 612 -21.91 -5.27 -6.50
C HIS A 612 -22.48 -4.71 -7.82
N SER A 613 -21.95 -3.59 -8.31
CA SER A 613 -22.36 -3.02 -9.59
C SER A 613 -21.88 -3.90 -10.74
N ALA A 614 -22.78 -4.25 -11.67
CA ALA A 614 -22.40 -5.01 -12.87
C ALA A 614 -21.57 -4.18 -13.85
N GLU A 615 -21.63 -2.85 -13.76
CA GLU A 615 -20.85 -1.93 -14.58
C GLU A 615 -19.41 -1.79 -14.09
N MET A 616 -19.13 -2.19 -12.84
CA MET A 616 -17.82 -2.02 -12.23
C MET A 616 -16.80 -3.03 -12.79
N PRO A 617 -15.74 -2.57 -13.49
CA PRO A 617 -14.69 -3.46 -13.95
C PRO A 617 -13.94 -4.13 -12.79
N VAL A 618 -13.45 -5.36 -12.99
CA VAL A 618 -12.60 -6.05 -12.00
C VAL A 618 -11.40 -5.17 -11.64
N TYR A 619 -11.08 -5.08 -10.35
CA TYR A 619 -9.93 -4.31 -9.90
C TYR A 619 -8.64 -4.88 -10.51
N PHE A 620 -7.92 -4.05 -11.26
CA PHE A 620 -6.69 -4.46 -11.92
C PHE A 620 -5.59 -3.44 -11.68
N TRP A 621 -4.60 -3.86 -10.89
CA TRP A 621 -3.48 -3.03 -10.45
C TRP A 621 -2.71 -2.46 -11.63
N ALA A 622 -2.42 -1.15 -11.61
CA ALA A 622 -1.57 -0.44 -12.56
C ALA A 622 -2.03 -0.56 -14.02
N ASP A 623 -3.33 -0.72 -14.24
CA ASP A 623 -3.93 -0.65 -15.56
C ASP A 623 -4.68 0.68 -15.70
N GLU A 624 -4.10 1.62 -16.44
CA GLU A 624 -4.63 2.98 -16.54
C GLU A 624 -6.06 3.01 -17.10
N ASN A 625 -6.40 2.13 -18.06
CA ASN A 625 -7.74 2.08 -18.62
C ASN A 625 -8.77 1.62 -17.57
N THR A 626 -8.49 0.52 -16.89
CA THR A 626 -9.35 -0.02 -15.82
C THR A 626 -9.45 0.97 -14.66
N GLU A 627 -8.33 1.52 -14.18
CA GLU A 627 -8.31 2.53 -13.11
C GLU A 627 -9.14 3.77 -13.49
N ASN A 628 -9.04 4.25 -14.73
CA ASN A 628 -9.83 5.39 -15.21
C ASN A 628 -11.34 5.05 -15.33
N GLN A 629 -11.69 3.86 -15.79
CA GLN A 629 -13.09 3.42 -15.86
C GLN A 629 -13.70 3.31 -14.46
N ARG A 630 -12.98 2.67 -13.53
CA ARG A 630 -13.39 2.55 -12.13
C ARG A 630 -13.50 3.92 -11.47
N ALA A 631 -12.52 4.80 -11.65
CA ALA A 631 -12.55 6.17 -11.11
C ALA A 631 -13.74 6.98 -11.63
N ARG A 632 -14.11 6.83 -12.92
CA ARG A 632 -15.33 7.46 -13.46
C ARG A 632 -16.57 7.00 -12.73
N LEU A 633 -16.73 5.71 -12.46
CA LEU A 633 -17.89 5.18 -11.74
C LEU A 633 -17.88 5.61 -10.26
N ILE A 634 -16.72 5.53 -9.59
CA ILE A 634 -16.55 5.85 -8.17
C ILE A 634 -16.82 7.33 -7.89
N TYR A 635 -16.35 8.23 -8.76
CA TYR A 635 -16.39 9.69 -8.53
C TYR A 635 -17.35 10.43 -9.47
N SER A 636 -18.22 9.73 -10.22
CA SER A 636 -19.19 10.38 -11.12
C SER A 636 -20.18 11.24 -10.34
N PRO A 637 -20.35 12.52 -10.70
CA PRO A 637 -21.40 13.36 -10.12
C PRO A 637 -22.81 12.96 -10.61
N GLU A 638 -22.92 12.32 -11.78
CA GLU A 638 -24.18 11.90 -12.40
C GLU A 638 -24.68 10.56 -11.84
N HIS A 639 -23.78 9.72 -11.32
CA HIS A 639 -24.07 8.42 -10.74
C HIS A 639 -23.70 8.45 -9.25
N LYS A 640 -24.45 9.20 -8.44
CA LYS A 640 -24.46 8.93 -6.99
C LYS A 640 -25.11 7.56 -6.80
N ILE A 641 -24.31 6.51 -6.86
CA ILE A 641 -24.76 5.15 -6.64
C ILE A 641 -25.18 5.06 -5.16
N SER A 642 -26.45 5.35 -4.93
CA SER A 642 -27.11 5.24 -3.64
C SER A 642 -27.82 3.90 -3.54
N ARG A 643 -28.27 3.52 -2.34
CA ARG A 643 -29.16 2.36 -2.15
C ARG A 643 -30.40 2.43 -3.05
N GLU A 644 -30.92 3.62 -3.33
CA GLU A 644 -32.08 3.83 -4.21
C GLU A 644 -31.72 3.57 -5.68
N THR A 645 -30.48 3.86 -6.06
CA THR A 645 -29.92 3.60 -7.40
C THR A 645 -29.67 2.10 -7.62
N MET A 646 -29.32 1.37 -6.55
CA MET A 646 -29.24 -0.10 -6.59
C MET A 646 -30.59 -0.79 -6.81
N LEU A 647 -31.66 -0.17 -6.33
CA LEU A 647 -33.01 -0.73 -6.42
C LEU A 647 -33.77 -0.17 -7.63
N SER A 648 -33.15 0.71 -8.42
CA SER A 648 -33.79 1.31 -9.60
C SER A 648 -33.73 0.35 -10.79
N SER A 649 -34.82 0.31 -11.56
CA SER A 649 -34.92 -0.47 -12.80
C SER A 649 -34.02 0.04 -13.93
N SER A 650 -33.37 1.18 -13.74
CA SER A 650 -32.49 1.83 -14.71
C SER A 650 -31.05 1.30 -14.67
N HIS A 651 -30.69 0.49 -13.67
CA HIS A 651 -29.35 -0.06 -13.52
C HIS A 651 -29.41 -1.59 -13.47
N THR A 652 -28.51 -2.25 -14.21
CA THR A 652 -28.39 -3.70 -14.16
C THR A 652 -27.49 -4.08 -13.00
N HIS A 653 -28.01 -4.88 -12.06
CA HIS A 653 -27.26 -5.43 -10.95
C HIS A 653 -27.12 -6.94 -11.12
N GLN A 654 -26.03 -7.52 -10.61
CA GLN A 654 -25.99 -8.96 -10.42
C GLN A 654 -27.05 -9.34 -9.36
N ALA A 655 -27.67 -10.51 -9.50
CA ALA A 655 -28.65 -10.97 -8.53
C ALA A 655 -27.99 -11.04 -7.14
N PHE A 656 -28.59 -10.36 -6.16
CA PHE A 656 -28.10 -10.41 -4.79
C PHE A 656 -28.34 -11.80 -4.23
N ASP A 657 -27.26 -12.56 -4.10
CA ASP A 657 -27.29 -13.78 -3.33
C ASP A 657 -27.02 -13.43 -1.86
N ILE A 658 -28.08 -13.44 -1.05
CA ILE A 658 -27.98 -13.19 0.39
C ILE A 658 -27.12 -14.26 1.11
N SER A 659 -26.94 -15.45 0.51
CA SER A 659 -26.03 -16.46 1.04
C SER A 659 -24.55 -16.08 0.80
N GLN A 660 -24.25 -15.36 -0.28
CA GLN A 660 -22.91 -14.79 -0.54
C GLN A 660 -22.57 -13.61 0.37
N VAL A 661 -23.58 -12.89 0.89
CA VAL A 661 -23.40 -11.75 1.79
C VAL A 661 -23.57 -12.20 3.25
N SER A 662 -22.96 -13.33 3.60
CA SER A 662 -22.85 -13.80 4.96
C SER A 662 -21.38 -13.78 5.39
N TYR A 663 -21.15 -13.35 6.62
CA TYR A 663 -19.84 -13.48 7.23
C TYR A 663 -19.73 -14.88 7.82
N ASP A 664 -18.96 -15.71 7.14
CA ASP A 664 -18.63 -17.06 7.59
C ASP A 664 -17.41 -16.99 8.51
N LEU A 665 -17.68 -17.17 9.80
CA LEU A 665 -16.67 -17.21 10.84
C LEU A 665 -15.70 -18.38 10.64
N LEU A 666 -16.19 -19.52 10.15
CA LEU A 666 -15.37 -20.72 10.00
C LEU A 666 -14.33 -20.45 8.93
N THR A 667 -14.71 -20.17 7.68
CA THR A 667 -13.76 -19.88 6.59
C THR A 667 -12.83 -18.71 6.89
N SER A 668 -13.30 -17.70 7.63
CA SER A 668 -12.48 -16.55 8.03
C SER A 668 -11.42 -16.88 9.09
N ALA A 669 -11.62 -17.92 9.90
CA ALA A 669 -10.76 -18.27 11.03
C ALA A 669 -9.72 -19.38 10.75
N TRP A 670 -9.71 -20.02 9.56
CA TRP A 670 -8.79 -21.12 9.23
C TRP A 670 -7.36 -20.69 8.87
N ARG A 671 -6.42 -21.63 9.11
CA ARG A 671 -4.96 -21.51 9.30
C ARG A 671 -4.09 -21.14 8.11
#